data_AF-A0A1G6U477-F1
#
_entry.id   AF-A0A1G6U477-F1
#
_cell.length_a   1.000
_cell.length_b   1.000
_cell.length_c   1.000
_cell.angle_alpha   90.00
_cell.angle_beta   90.00
_cell.angle_gamma   90.00
#
_symmetry.space_group_name_H-M   'P 1'
#
loop_
_entity.id
_entity.type
_entity.pdbx_description
1 polymer ?
#
loop_
_entity_poly.entity_id
_entity_poly.type
_entity_poly.pdbx_seq_one_letter_code
_entity_poly.pdbx_strand_id
1 'polypeptide(L)'
;MTTVTALVAETLRMAARTGQLWWRLWPQLVGVLLLGWAGYHLSLIISVDLSPRLPWLVIPTFAAGLVSLLAGVVVTLRMVASQLGVTSLVRAASGAEEDDDGDVSVLRLLTITLLPFLAVYAAFGYVEELSTDLVVLSSYTTGFTENVLARLNPVTSSTALVLTITAVVGLYVLRRVIDHLYQRSGLRGLGLLTAFVEACFLLVTVLSGFRLVEHAGLWLGDRRFAAWWTAALDDLAAGFSFFRLDLPAVLDRVGAFLTDVLWPVLWDSLSEPIAWLAMAALVFGSKVLSVAELWRKGEPLAARVPGAERMRLTRRLGQAAEGATGVRRAVLHVQEAFLGDIDDKYLPTLQSLRLVLRAGAVFLGAYVLAFAVMRLLGLGLGAVLSGLIGGQEGDTWVFLQPLVDLVDQVLMMSVQVTLLAVAFARALTIFADRTPEETGVETASLPRQLTRRLRPLGQLGVALALCTVLAVSTVLLQREDEADVTRAQVDQAGELVGRQVTTSAPGFGQQLVDVSGGSDPLPTTGVFVVVPVEFAAPGRSGLTVRAELVVGQRRYQPGLGTTSLSADAGFVTSGDFVFEIDPADVAAGMTVRYTLGELFSGYSGRLETDLGVDRARAEELHGDLVGQTVTYRTSTTTRGIGS
;
A
#
# COMPACT_ATOMS: atom_id res chain seq x y z
N MET A 1 25.07 29.36 11.84
CA MET A 1 24.51 28.00 11.99
C MET A 1 24.36 27.39 10.60
N THR A 2 24.85 26.18 10.37
CA THR A 2 24.68 25.46 9.10
C THR A 2 23.22 25.04 8.95
N THR A 3 22.74 24.91 7.72
CA THR A 3 21.36 24.48 7.42
C THR A 3 21.00 23.15 8.10
N VAL A 4 21.96 22.23 8.18
CA VAL A 4 21.85 20.96 8.89
C VAL A 4 21.58 21.17 10.39
N THR A 5 22.35 22.03 11.07
CA THR A 5 22.14 22.29 12.51
C THR A 5 20.77 22.88 12.80
N ALA A 6 20.25 23.75 11.93
CA ALA A 6 18.90 24.31 12.07
C ALA A 6 17.81 23.24 11.86
N LEU A 7 17.98 22.37 10.86
CA LEU A 7 17.09 21.25 10.58
C LEU A 7 17.01 20.31 11.79
N VAL A 8 18.15 19.81 12.26
CA VAL A 8 18.24 18.89 13.41
C VAL A 8 17.66 19.52 14.67
N ALA A 9 17.98 20.79 14.95
CA ALA A 9 17.45 21.47 16.12
C ALA A 9 15.93 21.71 16.05
N GLU A 10 15.36 21.92 14.85
CA GLU A 10 13.90 22.01 14.67
C GLU A 10 13.25 20.62 14.82
N THR A 11 13.84 19.56 14.25
CA THR A 11 13.37 18.17 14.41
C THR A 11 13.34 17.76 15.88
N LEU A 12 14.42 17.98 16.62
CA LEU A 12 14.50 17.65 18.05
C LEU A 12 13.49 18.44 18.88
N ARG A 13 13.25 19.71 18.55
CA ARG A 13 12.21 20.52 19.22
C ARG A 13 10.81 19.98 18.96
N MET A 14 10.50 19.57 17.74
CA MET A 14 9.22 18.93 17.43
C MET A 14 9.08 17.60 18.16
N ALA A 15 10.08 16.72 18.06
CA ALA A 15 10.09 15.42 18.72
C ALA A 15 9.93 15.52 20.24
N ALA A 16 10.65 16.45 20.90
CA ALA A 16 10.54 16.66 22.34
C ALA A 16 9.15 17.15 22.76
N ARG A 17 8.55 18.09 22.01
CA ARG A 17 7.17 18.55 22.27
C ARG A 17 6.15 17.44 22.03
N THR A 18 6.32 16.65 20.97
CA THR A 18 5.50 15.47 20.70
C THR A 18 5.57 14.49 21.85
N GLY A 19 6.78 14.12 22.30
CA GLY A 19 6.97 13.18 23.41
C GLY A 19 6.37 13.68 24.73
N GLN A 20 6.55 14.96 25.07
CA GLN A 20 5.96 15.57 26.27
C GLN A 20 4.44 15.56 26.25
N LEU A 21 3.85 15.96 25.11
CA LEU A 21 2.39 16.01 24.97
C LEU A 21 1.79 14.60 24.94
N TRP A 22 2.44 13.69 24.23
CA TRP A 22 2.06 12.28 24.18
C TRP A 22 2.10 11.67 25.58
N TRP A 23 3.20 11.83 26.33
CA TRP A 23 3.31 11.32 27.70
C TRP A 23 2.22 11.85 28.65
N ARG A 24 1.72 13.07 28.42
CA ARG A 24 0.62 13.62 29.21
C ARG A 24 -0.74 13.05 28.83
N LEU A 25 -0.94 12.72 27.55
CA LEU A 25 -2.25 12.34 26.99
C LEU A 25 -2.36 10.86 26.62
N TRP A 26 -1.29 10.07 26.74
CA TRP A 26 -1.23 8.71 26.19
C TRP A 26 -2.38 7.80 26.64
N PRO A 27 -2.87 7.81 27.90
CA PRO A 27 -3.94 6.89 28.29
C PRO A 27 -5.24 7.20 27.55
N GLN A 28 -5.52 8.48 27.31
CA GLN A 28 -6.69 8.94 26.59
C GLN A 28 -6.55 8.68 25.08
N LEU A 29 -5.37 8.95 24.50
CA LEU A 29 -5.10 8.70 23.09
C LEU A 29 -5.18 7.21 22.75
N VAL A 30 -4.50 6.38 23.54
CA VAL A 30 -4.51 4.93 23.41
C VAL A 30 -5.92 4.39 23.64
N GLY A 31 -6.66 4.87 24.65
CA GLY A 31 -8.03 4.42 24.91
C GLY A 31 -8.99 4.67 23.74
N VAL A 32 -8.92 5.84 23.09
CA VAL A 32 -9.76 6.16 21.92
C VAL A 32 -9.34 5.37 20.69
N LEU A 33 -8.03 5.22 20.45
CA LEU A 33 -7.53 4.42 19.32
C LEU A 33 -7.82 2.93 19.50
N LEU A 34 -7.71 2.39 20.71
CA LEU A 34 -8.14 1.03 21.04
C LEU A 34 -9.62 0.80 20.75
N LEU A 35 -10.47 1.81 20.97
CA LEU A 35 -11.89 1.71 20.65
C LEU A 35 -12.12 1.62 19.13
N GLY A 36 -11.41 2.43 18.34
CA GLY A 36 -11.45 2.36 16.89
C GLY A 36 -10.90 1.04 16.34
N TRP A 37 -9.78 0.58 16.90
CA TRP A 37 -9.14 -0.71 16.60
C TRP A 37 -10.07 -1.90 16.92
N ALA A 38 -10.69 -1.90 18.11
CA ALA A 38 -11.64 -2.95 18.50
C ALA A 38 -12.88 -2.95 17.60
N GLY A 39 -13.36 -1.77 17.20
CA GLY A 39 -14.44 -1.64 16.23
C GLY A 39 -14.06 -2.21 14.86
N TYR A 40 -12.84 -1.97 14.40
CA TYR A 40 -12.30 -2.56 13.18
C TYR A 40 -12.24 -4.09 13.24
N HIS A 41 -11.57 -4.67 14.25
CA HIS A 41 -11.43 -6.12 14.35
C HIS A 41 -12.75 -6.85 14.58
N LEU A 42 -13.67 -6.27 15.37
CA LEU A 42 -15.01 -6.83 15.52
C LEU A 42 -15.72 -6.90 14.16
N SER A 43 -15.62 -5.83 13.37
CA SER A 43 -16.20 -5.79 12.04
C SER A 43 -15.55 -6.79 11.09
N LEU A 44 -14.24 -6.96 11.18
CA LEU A 44 -13.48 -7.93 10.39
C LEU A 44 -13.92 -9.36 10.72
N ILE A 45 -14.05 -9.72 11.99
CA ILE A 45 -14.54 -11.04 12.42
C ILE A 45 -15.96 -11.29 11.91
N ILE A 46 -16.86 -10.30 12.03
CA ILE A 46 -18.23 -10.39 11.51
C ILE A 46 -18.19 -10.56 9.98
N SER A 47 -17.32 -9.84 9.28
CA SER A 47 -17.17 -9.95 7.83
C SER A 47 -16.77 -11.36 7.42
N VAL A 48 -15.81 -11.96 8.13
CA VAL A 48 -15.35 -13.32 7.88
C VAL A 48 -16.46 -14.35 8.13
N ASP A 49 -17.22 -14.26 9.23
CA ASP A 49 -18.35 -15.19 9.51
C ASP A 49 -19.48 -15.06 8.47
N LEU A 50 -19.77 -13.84 8.01
CA LEU A 50 -20.79 -13.61 6.99
C LEU A 50 -20.37 -14.07 5.60
N SER A 51 -19.06 -14.14 5.34
CA SER A 51 -18.51 -14.31 4.01
C SER A 51 -18.95 -15.58 3.26
N PRO A 52 -19.13 -16.77 3.89
CA PRO A 52 -19.58 -17.97 3.17
C PRO A 52 -21.04 -17.87 2.75
N ARG A 53 -21.87 -17.17 3.53
CA ARG A 53 -23.33 -17.12 3.37
C ARG A 53 -23.76 -15.92 2.53
N LEU A 54 -23.16 -14.75 2.77
CA LEU A 54 -23.54 -13.46 2.21
C LEU A 54 -22.29 -12.65 1.81
N PRO A 55 -21.56 -13.04 0.75
CA PRO A 55 -20.30 -12.39 0.34
C PRO A 55 -20.43 -10.87 0.14
N TRP A 56 -21.59 -10.39 -0.30
CA TRP A 56 -21.83 -8.97 -0.53
C TRP A 56 -22.04 -8.15 0.77
N LEU A 57 -22.38 -8.80 1.89
CA LEU A 57 -22.43 -8.12 3.20
C LEU A 57 -21.05 -7.92 3.82
N VAL A 58 -20.01 -8.57 3.29
CA VAL A 58 -18.61 -8.33 3.67
C VAL A 58 -18.23 -6.88 3.44
N ILE A 59 -18.62 -6.29 2.30
CA ILE A 59 -18.33 -4.89 1.96
C ILE A 59 -18.83 -3.92 3.04
N PRO A 60 -20.14 -3.87 3.38
CA PRO A 60 -20.62 -2.94 4.40
C PRO A 60 -20.13 -3.25 5.80
N THR A 61 -19.95 -4.53 6.16
CA THR A 61 -19.40 -4.87 7.48
C THR A 61 -17.93 -4.45 7.58
N PHE A 62 -17.10 -4.76 6.60
CA PHE A 62 -15.71 -4.31 6.58
C PHE A 62 -15.58 -2.77 6.57
N ALA A 63 -16.41 -2.08 5.77
CA ALA A 63 -16.45 -0.62 5.73
C ALA A 63 -16.82 0.01 7.09
N ALA A 64 -17.68 -0.63 7.89
CA ALA A 64 -18.00 -0.16 9.25
C ALA A 64 -16.75 -0.17 10.16
N GLY A 65 -15.91 -1.19 10.02
CA GLY A 65 -14.63 -1.30 10.73
C GLY A 65 -13.68 -0.18 10.35
N LEU A 66 -13.51 0.09 9.06
CA LEU A 66 -12.67 1.18 8.56
C LEU A 66 -13.15 2.56 9.04
N VAL A 67 -14.46 2.81 9.02
CA VAL A 67 -15.06 4.02 9.58
C VAL A 67 -14.76 4.16 11.08
N SER A 68 -14.79 3.06 11.84
CA SER A 68 -14.46 3.05 13.27
C SER A 68 -13.01 3.44 13.53
N LEU A 69 -12.08 2.88 12.76
CA LEU A 69 -10.65 3.19 12.84
C LEU A 69 -10.38 4.66 12.52
N LEU A 70 -10.91 5.16 11.39
CA LEU A 70 -10.78 6.56 11.00
C LEU A 70 -11.41 7.52 12.01
N ALA A 71 -12.53 7.13 12.61
CA ALA A 71 -13.15 7.92 13.67
C ALA A 71 -12.25 8.02 14.91
N GLY A 72 -11.58 6.94 15.31
CA GLY A 72 -10.56 6.96 16.37
C GLY A 72 -9.44 7.95 16.09
N VAL A 73 -8.91 7.95 14.86
CA VAL A 73 -7.86 8.89 14.42
C VAL A 73 -8.33 10.35 14.43
N VAL A 74 -9.52 10.64 13.90
CA VAL A 74 -10.07 12.01 13.86
C VAL A 74 -10.35 12.54 15.27
N VAL A 75 -10.92 11.70 16.16
CA VAL A 75 -11.21 12.08 17.54
C VAL A 75 -9.93 12.36 18.32
N THR A 76 -8.91 11.51 18.17
CA THR A 76 -7.60 11.74 18.82
C THR A 76 -6.91 13.00 18.29
N LEU A 77 -6.90 13.24 16.97
CA LEU A 77 -6.39 14.49 16.39
C LEU A 77 -7.06 15.71 17.03
N ARG A 78 -8.40 15.69 17.12
CA ARG A 78 -9.16 16.79 17.75
C ARG A 78 -8.82 16.95 19.23
N MET A 79 -8.62 15.86 19.96
CA MET A 79 -8.26 15.88 21.38
C MET A 79 -6.87 16.49 21.60
N VAL A 80 -5.89 16.16 20.75
CA VAL A 80 -4.55 16.76 20.84
C VAL A 80 -4.58 18.25 20.45
N ALA A 81 -5.36 18.60 19.42
CA ALA A 81 -5.47 19.99 18.95
C ALA A 81 -6.12 20.93 19.98
N SER A 82 -7.12 20.45 20.73
CA SER A 82 -7.72 21.24 21.81
C SER A 82 -6.71 21.51 22.92
N GLN A 83 -5.87 20.53 23.27
CA GLN A 83 -4.83 20.63 24.29
C GLN A 83 -3.66 21.55 23.90
N LEU A 84 -3.37 21.65 22.59
CA LEU A 84 -2.37 22.57 22.05
C LEU A 84 -2.90 24.00 21.86
N GLY A 85 -4.19 24.23 22.12
CA GLY A 85 -4.82 25.53 21.85
C GLY A 85 -4.80 25.90 20.37
N VAL A 86 -4.74 24.92 19.46
CA VAL A 86 -4.68 25.16 18.00
C VAL A 86 -5.84 26.04 17.55
N THR A 87 -7.01 25.89 18.13
CA THR A 87 -8.18 26.75 17.85
C THR A 87 -7.92 28.23 18.15
N SER A 88 -7.19 28.53 19.22
CA SER A 88 -6.81 29.90 19.57
C SER A 88 -5.72 30.44 18.64
N LEU A 89 -4.73 29.61 18.28
CA LEU A 89 -3.66 29.97 17.33
C LEU A 89 -4.22 30.22 15.93
N VAL A 90 -5.15 29.37 15.50
CA VAL A 90 -5.92 29.55 14.27
C VAL A 90 -6.68 30.87 14.34
N ARG A 91 -7.46 31.12 15.41
CA ARG A 91 -8.23 32.37 15.55
C ARG A 91 -7.32 33.61 15.48
N ALA A 92 -6.17 33.58 16.15
CA ALA A 92 -5.18 34.65 16.11
C ALA A 92 -4.58 34.85 14.70
N ALA A 93 -4.27 33.76 13.98
CA ALA A 93 -3.80 33.83 12.60
C ALA A 93 -4.89 34.24 11.60
N SER A 94 -6.16 34.01 11.95
CA SER A 94 -7.32 34.27 11.12
C SER A 94 -7.74 35.73 11.17
N GLY A 95 -7.73 36.37 12.35
CA GLY A 95 -8.26 37.72 12.54
C GLY A 95 -9.80 37.80 12.54
N ALA A 96 -10.49 36.67 12.68
CA ALA A 96 -11.95 36.61 12.69
C ALA A 96 -12.51 37.05 14.06
N GLU A 97 -13.46 37.99 14.06
CA GLU A 97 -14.24 38.42 15.24
C GLU A 97 -15.09 37.27 15.80
N GLU A 98 -15.46 37.41 17.07
CA GLU A 98 -16.29 36.50 17.87
C GLU A 98 -17.67 36.28 17.24
N ASP A 99 -17.77 35.41 16.24
CA ASP A 99 -19.05 34.84 15.85
C ASP A 99 -19.23 33.48 16.56
N ASP A 100 -20.36 33.41 17.26
CA ASP A 100 -20.70 32.48 18.33
C ASP A 100 -21.13 31.11 17.77
N ASP A 101 -20.20 30.35 17.18
CA ASP A 101 -20.44 28.94 16.80
C ASP A 101 -19.60 28.00 17.70
N GLY A 102 -19.95 28.04 18.99
CA GLY A 102 -19.57 27.05 19.98
C GLY A 102 -20.05 25.66 19.55
N ASP A 103 -19.13 24.70 19.56
CA ASP A 103 -19.42 23.27 19.42
C ASP A 103 -20.03 22.79 18.09
N VAL A 104 -19.28 22.96 16.99
CA VAL A 104 -19.39 22.04 15.85
C VAL A 104 -19.25 20.60 16.36
N SER A 105 -20.39 19.89 16.37
CA SER A 105 -20.52 18.51 16.85
C SER A 105 -19.44 17.63 16.23
N VAL A 106 -18.79 16.79 17.04
CA VAL A 106 -17.77 15.81 16.61
C VAL A 106 -18.26 15.00 15.41
N LEU A 107 -19.55 14.68 15.36
CA LEU A 107 -20.16 13.93 14.27
C LEU A 107 -20.20 14.69 12.94
N ARG A 108 -20.47 16.00 12.98
CA ARG A 108 -20.43 16.85 11.78
C ARG A 108 -19.00 16.95 11.27
N LEU A 109 -18.04 17.14 12.16
CA LEU A 109 -16.62 17.15 11.80
C LEU A 109 -16.21 15.83 11.16
N LEU A 110 -16.55 14.70 11.80
CA LEU A 110 -16.31 13.36 11.30
C LEU A 110 -16.85 13.20 9.87
N THR A 111 -18.09 13.60 9.64
CA THR A 111 -18.74 13.49 8.32
C THR A 111 -17.97 14.29 7.24
N ILE A 112 -17.48 15.48 7.57
CA ILE A 112 -16.74 16.35 6.64
C ILE A 112 -15.34 15.80 6.37
N THR A 113 -14.68 15.23 7.39
CA THR A 113 -13.28 14.82 7.28
C THR A 113 -13.09 13.38 6.82
N LEU A 114 -14.05 12.48 7.11
CA LEU A 114 -13.88 11.04 6.89
C LEU A 114 -13.68 10.71 5.40
N LEU A 115 -14.38 11.42 4.52
CA LEU A 115 -14.28 11.16 3.08
C LEU A 115 -12.88 11.52 2.53
N PRO A 116 -12.33 12.72 2.76
CA PRO A 116 -10.95 12.99 2.38
C PRO A 116 -9.94 12.05 3.05
N PHE A 117 -10.18 11.65 4.31
CA PHE A 117 -9.35 10.67 5.01
C PHE A 117 -9.32 9.35 4.27
N LEU A 118 -10.50 8.86 3.88
CA LEU A 118 -10.63 7.59 3.22
C LEU A 118 -9.97 7.58 1.85
N ALA A 119 -10.07 8.69 1.10
CA ALA A 119 -9.39 8.82 -0.18
C ALA A 119 -7.86 8.83 -0.03
N VAL A 120 -7.33 9.53 0.97
CA VAL A 120 -5.89 9.48 1.30
C VAL A 120 -5.51 8.06 1.72
N TYR A 121 -6.32 7.40 2.55
CA TYR A 121 -6.07 6.02 2.96
C TYR A 121 -6.00 5.06 1.77
N ALA A 122 -6.91 5.21 0.81
CA ALA A 122 -6.91 4.42 -0.42
C ALA A 122 -5.71 4.73 -1.32
N ALA A 123 -5.31 6.00 -1.45
CA ALA A 123 -4.20 6.43 -2.30
C ALA A 123 -2.84 5.91 -1.84
N PHE A 124 -2.66 5.67 -0.54
CA PHE A 124 -1.44 5.12 0.06
C PHE A 124 -1.50 3.61 0.33
N GLY A 125 -2.53 2.91 -0.17
CA GLY A 125 -2.60 1.45 -0.06
C GLY A 125 -3.07 0.91 1.30
N TYR A 126 -3.33 1.75 2.32
CA TYR A 126 -3.79 1.26 3.63
C TYR A 126 -5.10 0.47 3.55
N VAL A 127 -5.99 0.78 2.61
CA VAL A 127 -7.22 -0.01 2.40
C VAL A 127 -6.90 -1.41 1.87
N GLU A 128 -5.86 -1.55 1.05
CA GLU A 128 -5.40 -2.83 0.52
C GLU A 128 -4.73 -3.67 1.61
N GLU A 129 -3.93 -3.05 2.47
CA GLU A 129 -3.35 -3.69 3.67
C GLU A 129 -4.45 -4.26 4.57
N LEU A 130 -5.44 -3.44 4.95
CA LEU A 130 -6.57 -3.91 5.76
C LEU A 130 -7.41 -4.98 5.04
N SER A 131 -7.48 -4.94 3.71
CA SER A 131 -8.17 -5.96 2.92
C SER A 131 -7.38 -7.27 2.89
N THR A 132 -6.05 -7.19 2.97
CA THR A 132 -5.17 -8.35 3.11
C THR A 132 -5.42 -9.05 4.44
N ASP A 133 -5.61 -8.32 5.54
CA ASP A 133 -6.00 -8.91 6.83
C ASP A 133 -7.31 -9.69 6.75
N LEU A 134 -8.30 -9.13 6.05
CA LEU A 134 -9.58 -9.80 5.79
C LEU A 134 -9.38 -11.09 4.98
N VAL A 135 -8.54 -11.06 3.96
CA VAL A 135 -8.23 -12.25 3.14
C VAL A 135 -7.54 -13.30 3.97
N VAL A 136 -6.49 -12.93 4.70
CA VAL A 136 -5.71 -13.84 5.53
C VAL A 136 -6.60 -14.52 6.57
N LEU A 137 -7.42 -13.75 7.29
CA LEU A 137 -8.33 -14.34 8.29
C LEU A 137 -9.44 -15.18 7.64
N SER A 138 -9.96 -14.76 6.49
CA SER A 138 -10.94 -15.56 5.76
C SER A 138 -10.34 -16.87 5.27
N SER A 139 -9.15 -16.85 4.66
CA SER A 139 -8.47 -18.05 4.16
C SER A 139 -8.19 -19.05 5.29
N TYR A 140 -7.86 -18.55 6.49
CA TYR A 140 -7.69 -19.40 7.67
C TYR A 140 -8.99 -20.08 8.13
N THR A 141 -10.12 -19.37 8.08
CA THR A 141 -11.41 -19.88 8.59
C THR A 141 -12.20 -20.71 7.58
N THR A 142 -12.14 -20.37 6.29
CA THR A 142 -12.93 -21.01 5.23
C THR A 142 -12.10 -21.89 4.28
N GLY A 143 -10.77 -21.86 4.40
CA GLY A 143 -9.85 -22.55 3.50
C GLY A 143 -9.49 -21.73 2.25
N PHE A 144 -8.37 -22.08 1.61
CA PHE A 144 -7.75 -21.34 0.50
C PHE A 144 -8.54 -21.35 -0.81
N THR A 145 -9.38 -22.34 -1.04
CA THR A 145 -10.11 -22.51 -2.30
C THR A 145 -11.32 -21.58 -2.40
N GLU A 146 -11.83 -21.07 -1.28
CA GLU A 146 -13.04 -20.25 -1.21
C GLU A 146 -12.77 -18.82 -0.73
N ASN A 147 -11.72 -18.18 -1.26
CA ASN A 147 -11.37 -16.82 -0.87
C ASN A 147 -12.47 -15.80 -1.25
N VAL A 148 -12.82 -14.94 -0.30
CA VAL A 148 -13.90 -13.94 -0.40
C VAL A 148 -13.65 -12.95 -1.53
N LEU A 149 -12.41 -12.48 -1.68
CA LEU A 149 -12.04 -11.60 -2.78
C LEU A 149 -12.21 -12.26 -4.15
N ALA A 150 -12.03 -13.59 -4.28
CA ALA A 150 -12.23 -14.27 -5.55
C ALA A 150 -13.70 -14.26 -5.97
N ARG A 151 -14.63 -14.33 -5.00
CA ARG A 151 -16.09 -14.21 -5.24
C ARG A 151 -16.52 -12.78 -5.56
N LEU A 152 -15.78 -11.78 -5.07
CA LEU A 152 -16.01 -10.37 -5.33
C LEU A 152 -15.24 -9.85 -6.56
N ASN A 153 -14.38 -10.66 -7.18
CA ASN A 153 -13.56 -10.22 -8.31
C ASN A 153 -14.41 -10.06 -9.59
N PRO A 154 -14.51 -8.86 -10.17
CA PRO A 154 -15.32 -8.63 -11.37
C PRO A 154 -14.73 -9.29 -12.64
N VAL A 155 -13.46 -9.68 -12.64
CA VAL A 155 -12.76 -10.20 -13.84
C VAL A 155 -12.96 -11.72 -14.00
N THR A 156 -13.25 -12.45 -12.92
CA THR A 156 -13.35 -13.93 -12.96
C THR A 156 -14.68 -14.43 -13.51
N SER A 157 -15.76 -13.63 -13.40
CA SER A 157 -17.10 -14.04 -13.82
C SER A 157 -17.95 -12.86 -14.27
N SER A 158 -18.68 -13.02 -15.39
CA SER A 158 -19.64 -12.03 -15.88
C SER A 158 -20.72 -11.68 -14.84
N THR A 159 -21.10 -12.64 -14.00
CA THR A 159 -22.07 -12.41 -12.91
C THR A 159 -21.47 -11.50 -11.84
N ALA A 160 -20.21 -11.72 -11.46
CA ALA A 160 -19.50 -10.88 -10.49
C ALA A 160 -19.33 -9.46 -11.03
N LEU A 161 -19.04 -9.29 -12.33
CA LEU A 161 -19.01 -7.99 -12.99
C LEU A 161 -20.34 -7.23 -12.88
N VAL A 162 -21.45 -7.89 -13.25
CA VAL A 162 -22.79 -7.28 -13.20
C VAL A 162 -23.17 -6.90 -11.77
N LEU A 163 -22.88 -7.76 -10.79
CA LEU A 163 -23.16 -7.47 -9.38
C LEU A 163 -22.30 -6.33 -8.85
N THR A 164 -21.02 -6.26 -9.23
CA THR A 164 -20.12 -5.16 -8.87
C THR A 164 -20.64 -3.83 -9.42
N ILE A 165 -20.98 -3.79 -10.72
CA ILE A 165 -21.57 -2.60 -11.35
C ILE A 165 -22.87 -2.22 -10.64
N THR A 166 -23.73 -3.19 -10.35
CA THR A 166 -25.00 -2.97 -9.64
C THR A 166 -24.76 -2.43 -8.22
N ALA A 167 -23.75 -2.92 -7.51
CA ALA A 167 -23.38 -2.45 -6.18
C ALA A 167 -22.84 -1.00 -6.23
N VAL A 168 -21.95 -0.68 -7.17
CA VAL A 168 -21.43 0.69 -7.38
C VAL A 168 -22.56 1.66 -7.69
N VAL A 169 -23.43 1.32 -8.65
CA VAL A 169 -24.58 2.16 -9.02
C VAL A 169 -25.57 2.28 -7.85
N GLY A 170 -25.85 1.17 -7.16
CA GLY A 170 -26.75 1.14 -6.01
C GLY A 170 -26.24 2.01 -4.86
N LEU A 171 -24.95 1.92 -4.52
CA LEU A 171 -24.31 2.75 -3.50
C LEU A 171 -24.29 4.23 -3.91
N TYR A 172 -24.04 4.55 -5.17
CA TYR A 172 -24.09 5.92 -5.68
C TYR A 172 -25.51 6.52 -5.53
N VAL A 173 -26.54 5.78 -5.93
CA VAL A 173 -27.94 6.22 -5.77
C VAL A 173 -28.30 6.35 -4.28
N LEU A 174 -27.96 5.36 -3.46
CA LEU A 174 -28.22 5.36 -2.03
C LEU A 174 -27.57 6.58 -1.36
N ARG A 175 -26.31 6.86 -1.68
CA ARG A 175 -25.58 8.04 -1.22
C ARG A 175 -26.34 9.32 -1.58
N ARG A 176 -26.76 9.47 -2.83
CA ARG A 176 -27.47 10.66 -3.29
C ARG A 176 -28.80 10.86 -2.55
N VAL A 177 -29.51 9.77 -2.26
CA VAL A 177 -30.74 9.79 -1.47
C VAL A 177 -30.46 10.23 -0.03
N ILE A 178 -29.44 9.67 0.62
CA ILE A 178 -29.09 10.03 2.00
C ILE A 178 -28.66 11.49 2.08
N ASP A 179 -27.83 11.97 1.14
CA ASP A 179 -27.43 13.39 1.09
C ASP A 179 -28.64 14.32 0.96
N HIS A 180 -29.60 13.94 0.10
CA HIS A 180 -30.84 14.69 -0.05
C HIS A 180 -31.68 14.69 1.24
N LEU A 181 -31.80 13.54 1.91
CA LEU A 181 -32.52 13.42 3.18
C LEU A 181 -31.82 14.16 4.32
N TYR A 182 -30.49 14.18 4.35
CA TYR A 182 -29.68 14.92 5.30
C TYR A 182 -29.90 16.43 5.16
N GLN A 183 -29.88 16.94 3.92
CA GLN A 183 -30.19 18.34 3.63
C GLN A 183 -31.60 18.74 4.06
N ARG A 184 -32.57 17.81 3.96
CA ARG A 184 -33.97 18.09 4.28
C ARG A 184 -34.31 17.96 5.77
N SER A 185 -33.71 17.00 6.47
CA SER A 185 -34.08 16.66 7.85
C SER A 185 -33.13 17.24 8.91
N GLY A 186 -31.88 17.57 8.54
CA GLY A 186 -30.87 18.06 9.49
C GLY A 186 -30.48 17.04 10.57
N LEU A 187 -30.91 15.78 10.45
CA LEU A 187 -30.66 14.75 11.45
C LEU A 187 -29.16 14.39 11.48
N ARG A 188 -28.57 14.53 12.67
CA ARG A 188 -27.13 14.30 12.89
C ARG A 188 -26.70 12.88 12.50
N GLY A 189 -27.53 11.87 12.77
CA GLY A 189 -27.23 10.46 12.44
C GLY A 189 -27.09 10.17 10.94
N LEU A 190 -27.76 10.96 10.08
CA LEU A 190 -27.64 10.77 8.62
C LEU A 190 -26.25 11.15 8.10
N GLY A 191 -25.53 12.05 8.76
CA GLY A 191 -24.14 12.36 8.37
C GLY A 191 -23.21 11.17 8.54
N LEU A 192 -23.33 10.43 9.65
CA LEU A 192 -22.57 9.19 9.85
C LEU A 192 -22.97 8.12 8.83
N LEU A 193 -24.26 8.02 8.50
CA LEU A 193 -24.74 7.10 7.49
C LEU A 193 -24.21 7.45 6.09
N THR A 194 -24.13 8.74 5.72
CA THR A 194 -23.46 9.18 4.48
C THR A 194 -22.00 8.75 4.48
N ALA A 195 -21.27 9.01 5.56
CA ALA A 195 -19.86 8.62 5.67
C ALA A 195 -19.65 7.11 5.57
N PHE A 196 -20.57 6.32 6.15
CA PHE A 196 -20.60 4.88 6.04
C PHE A 196 -20.87 4.39 4.60
N VAL A 197 -21.87 4.94 3.93
CA VAL A 197 -22.19 4.58 2.54
C VAL A 197 -21.06 4.98 1.59
N GLU A 198 -20.41 6.13 1.84
CA GLU A 198 -19.20 6.53 1.12
C GLU A 198 -18.07 5.51 1.33
N ALA A 199 -17.90 5.02 2.55
CA ALA A 199 -16.89 4.01 2.84
C ALA A 199 -17.13 2.71 2.09
N CYS A 200 -18.38 2.24 2.04
CA CYS A 200 -18.77 1.11 1.19
C CYS A 200 -18.45 1.37 -0.29
N PHE A 201 -18.80 2.57 -0.78
CA PHE A 201 -18.57 2.94 -2.18
C PHE A 201 -17.09 2.95 -2.54
N LEU A 202 -16.25 3.58 -1.70
CA LEU A 202 -14.81 3.64 -1.92
C LEU A 202 -14.17 2.26 -1.79
N LEU A 203 -14.59 1.43 -0.84
CA LEU A 203 -14.10 0.06 -0.71
C LEU A 203 -14.38 -0.78 -1.96
N VAL A 204 -15.62 -0.77 -2.47
CA VAL A 204 -15.97 -1.47 -3.72
C VAL A 204 -15.14 -0.94 -4.88
N THR A 205 -15.00 0.39 -4.97
CA THR A 205 -14.23 1.05 -6.02
C THR A 205 -12.75 0.67 -5.96
N VAL A 206 -12.15 0.59 -4.77
CA VAL A 206 -10.75 0.21 -4.58
C VAL A 206 -10.54 -1.27 -4.92
N LEU A 207 -11.33 -2.16 -4.31
CA LEU A 207 -11.23 -3.61 -4.50
C LEU A 207 -11.45 -4.03 -5.96
N SER A 208 -12.38 -3.38 -6.65
CA SER A 208 -12.68 -3.66 -8.06
C SER A 208 -11.82 -2.85 -9.03
N GLY A 209 -11.50 -1.61 -8.68
CA GLY A 209 -10.81 -0.66 -9.54
C GLY A 209 -9.39 -1.09 -9.85
N PHE A 210 -8.62 -1.54 -8.87
CA PHE A 210 -7.26 -2.03 -9.11
C PHE A 210 -7.25 -3.23 -10.06
N ARG A 211 -8.18 -4.17 -9.91
CA ARG A 211 -8.32 -5.32 -10.81
C ARG A 211 -8.71 -4.91 -12.23
N LEU A 212 -9.59 -3.92 -12.37
CA LEU A 212 -9.97 -3.39 -13.67
C LEU A 212 -8.80 -2.64 -14.34
N VAL A 213 -8.00 -1.90 -13.58
CA VAL A 213 -6.80 -1.21 -14.08
C VAL A 213 -5.73 -2.22 -14.49
N GLU A 214 -5.48 -3.25 -13.67
CA GLU A 214 -4.56 -4.35 -13.98
C GLU A 214 -4.99 -5.05 -15.28
N HIS A 215 -6.27 -5.42 -15.37
CA HIS A 215 -6.82 -6.05 -16.57
C HIS A 215 -6.75 -5.14 -17.81
N ALA A 216 -7.03 -3.84 -17.64
CA ALA A 216 -6.90 -2.87 -18.71
C ALA A 216 -5.44 -2.67 -19.13
N GLY A 217 -4.49 -2.75 -18.19
CA GLY A 217 -3.05 -2.69 -18.43
C GLY A 217 -2.57 -3.88 -19.27
N LEU A 218 -2.98 -5.09 -18.90
CA LEU A 218 -2.71 -6.31 -19.69
C LEU A 218 -3.31 -6.19 -21.09
N TRP A 219 -4.58 -5.75 -21.18
CA TRP A 219 -5.25 -5.53 -22.46
C TRP A 219 -4.57 -4.46 -23.33
N LEU A 220 -4.02 -3.39 -22.74
CA LEU A 220 -3.25 -2.35 -23.44
C LEU A 220 -1.89 -2.89 -23.91
N GLY A 221 -1.25 -3.72 -23.09
CA GLY A 221 0.03 -4.38 -23.41
C GLY A 221 -0.06 -5.26 -24.65
N ASP A 222 -1.18 -5.95 -24.84
CA ASP A 222 -1.40 -6.82 -25.99
C ASP A 222 -1.69 -6.07 -27.31
N ARG A 223 -1.81 -4.73 -27.28
CA ARG A 223 -2.18 -3.94 -28.45
C ARG A 223 -0.97 -3.52 -29.26
N ARG A 224 -1.20 -3.36 -30.58
CA ARG A 224 -0.22 -2.81 -31.54
C ARG A 224 0.42 -1.49 -31.12
N PHE A 225 -0.24 -0.72 -30.25
CA PHE A 225 0.34 0.51 -29.70
C PHE A 225 1.58 0.22 -28.84
N ALA A 226 1.56 -0.80 -27.99
CA ALA A 226 2.72 -1.20 -27.20
C ALA A 226 3.87 -1.68 -28.09
N ALA A 227 3.56 -2.45 -29.15
CA ALA A 227 4.53 -2.87 -30.16
C ALA A 227 5.12 -1.69 -30.95
N TRP A 228 4.31 -0.66 -31.25
CA TRP A 228 4.79 0.56 -31.91
C TRP A 228 5.68 1.40 -30.98
N TRP A 229 5.31 1.51 -29.71
CA TRP A 229 6.09 2.25 -28.71
C TRP A 229 7.46 1.60 -28.46
N THR A 230 7.49 0.28 -28.33
CA THR A 230 8.74 -0.50 -28.21
C THR A 230 9.59 -0.36 -29.46
N ALA A 231 9.02 -0.51 -30.66
CA ALA A 231 9.76 -0.27 -31.90
C ALA A 231 10.32 1.17 -32.02
N ALA A 232 9.58 2.18 -31.57
CA ALA A 232 10.05 3.57 -31.57
C ALA A 232 11.23 3.79 -30.61
N LEU A 233 11.24 3.09 -29.46
CA LEU A 233 12.39 3.10 -28.54
C LEU A 233 13.60 2.37 -29.14
N ASP A 234 13.39 1.26 -29.82
CA ASP A 234 14.44 0.50 -30.50
C ASP A 234 15.08 1.31 -31.65
N ASP A 235 14.27 2.00 -32.45
CA ASP A 235 14.76 2.88 -33.52
C ASP A 235 15.57 4.06 -32.95
N LEU A 236 15.12 4.62 -31.83
CA LEU A 236 15.82 5.69 -31.13
C LEU A 236 17.17 5.17 -30.59
N ALA A 237 17.18 3.99 -29.97
CA ALA A 237 18.39 3.33 -29.50
C ALA A 237 19.39 3.07 -30.64
N ALA A 238 18.92 2.59 -31.80
CA ALA A 238 19.74 2.37 -32.98
C ALA A 238 20.42 3.65 -33.47
N GLY A 239 19.73 4.80 -33.43
CA GLY A 239 20.30 6.10 -33.77
C GLY A 239 21.43 6.57 -32.83
N PHE A 240 21.35 6.21 -31.55
CA PHE A 240 22.37 6.56 -30.55
C PHE A 240 23.55 5.59 -30.49
N SER A 241 23.47 4.42 -31.14
CA SER A 241 24.57 3.46 -31.25
C SER A 241 25.84 4.07 -31.86
N PHE A 242 25.70 5.11 -32.70
CA PHE A 242 26.80 5.90 -33.25
C PHE A 242 27.74 6.47 -32.17
N PHE A 243 27.22 6.76 -30.97
CA PHE A 243 27.98 7.31 -29.85
C PHE A 243 28.61 6.25 -28.93
N ARG A 244 28.52 4.95 -29.25
CA ARG A 244 28.92 3.82 -28.39
C ARG A 244 28.25 3.83 -27.00
N LEU A 245 27.14 4.55 -26.86
CA LEU A 245 26.30 4.53 -25.68
C LEU A 245 25.20 3.50 -25.92
N ASP A 246 25.17 2.46 -25.10
CA ASP A 246 24.09 1.48 -25.06
C ASP A 246 22.87 2.14 -24.40
N LEU A 247 22.15 2.93 -25.19
CA LEU A 247 21.02 3.74 -24.73
C LEU A 247 19.91 2.90 -24.08
N PRO A 248 19.53 1.70 -24.60
CA PRO A 248 18.60 0.79 -23.92
C PRO A 248 19.07 0.47 -22.51
N ALA A 249 20.32 0.01 -22.33
CA ALA A 249 20.83 -0.34 -21.01
C ALA A 249 20.87 0.86 -20.05
N VAL A 250 21.14 2.07 -20.55
CA VAL A 250 21.08 3.30 -19.73
C VAL A 250 19.64 3.67 -19.39
N LEU A 251 18.72 3.62 -20.35
CA LEU A 251 17.30 3.91 -20.13
C LEU A 251 16.66 2.89 -19.19
N ASP A 252 17.04 1.61 -19.27
CA ASP A 252 16.58 0.57 -18.36
C ASP A 252 17.12 0.81 -16.95
N ARG A 253 18.40 1.16 -16.80
CA ARG A 253 18.96 1.49 -15.47
C ARG A 253 18.38 2.76 -14.88
N VAL A 254 18.21 3.81 -15.69
CA VAL A 254 17.61 5.07 -15.26
C VAL A 254 16.13 4.87 -14.97
N GLY A 255 15.44 4.12 -15.82
CA GLY A 255 14.04 3.71 -15.68
C GLY A 255 13.86 2.95 -14.38
N ALA A 256 14.57 1.85 -14.18
CA ALA A 256 14.57 1.06 -12.95
C ALA A 256 14.94 1.89 -11.72
N PHE A 257 15.97 2.76 -11.80
CA PHE A 257 16.28 3.67 -10.70
C PHE A 257 15.12 4.64 -10.41
N LEU A 258 14.49 5.20 -11.43
CA LEU A 258 13.35 6.11 -11.28
C LEU A 258 12.13 5.39 -10.73
N THR A 259 11.79 4.20 -11.23
CA THR A 259 10.57 3.45 -10.88
C THR A 259 10.71 2.65 -9.60
N ASP A 260 11.88 2.08 -9.32
CA ASP A 260 12.08 1.10 -8.24
C ASP A 260 12.72 1.74 -7.01
N VAL A 261 13.38 2.91 -7.17
CA VAL A 261 14.06 3.61 -6.08
C VAL A 261 13.51 5.02 -5.88
N LEU A 262 13.61 5.90 -6.87
CA LEU A 262 13.27 7.30 -6.67
C LEU A 262 11.77 7.51 -6.46
N TRP A 263 10.93 6.89 -7.29
CA TRP A 263 9.48 7.05 -7.24
C TRP A 263 8.88 6.53 -5.93
N PRO A 264 9.19 5.31 -5.44
CA PRO A 264 8.70 4.84 -4.16
C PRO A 264 9.19 5.71 -3.00
N VAL A 265 10.46 6.14 -3.01
CA VAL A 265 10.97 7.04 -1.96
C VAL A 265 10.24 8.40 -1.98
N LEU A 266 10.02 8.99 -3.17
CA LEU A 266 9.29 10.26 -3.26
C LEU A 266 7.81 10.10 -2.89
N TRP A 267 7.17 9.00 -3.32
CA TRP A 267 5.76 8.75 -3.07
C TRP A 267 5.54 8.35 -1.60
N ASP A 268 6.16 7.28 -1.13
CA ASP A 268 5.93 6.72 0.20
C ASP A 268 6.63 7.54 1.28
N SER A 269 7.88 7.97 1.07
CA SER A 269 8.62 8.63 2.16
C SER A 269 8.34 10.13 2.27
N LEU A 270 8.02 10.80 1.17
CA LEU A 270 7.78 12.25 1.18
C LEU A 270 6.30 12.62 1.07
N SER A 271 5.53 11.97 0.20
CA SER A 271 4.14 12.38 -0.01
C SER A 271 3.21 11.91 1.11
N GLU A 272 3.45 10.73 1.70
CA GLU A 272 2.70 10.19 2.84
C GLU A 272 2.69 11.14 4.06
N PRO A 273 3.84 11.61 4.62
CA PRO A 273 3.82 12.54 5.74
C PRO A 273 3.17 13.88 5.40
N ILE A 274 3.33 14.35 4.16
CA ILE A 274 2.72 15.59 3.67
C ILE A 274 1.20 15.44 3.59
N ALA A 275 0.70 14.31 3.11
CA ALA A 275 -0.72 13.99 3.05
C ALA A 275 -1.30 13.90 4.47
N TRP A 276 -0.64 13.19 5.38
CA TRP A 276 -1.05 13.16 6.79
C TRP A 276 -1.13 14.55 7.43
N LEU A 277 -0.17 15.42 7.12
CA LEU A 277 -0.18 16.80 7.59
C LEU A 277 -1.32 17.62 6.97
N ALA A 278 -1.63 17.40 5.68
CA ALA A 278 -2.80 17.97 5.02
C ALA A 278 -4.10 17.52 5.69
N MET A 279 -4.17 16.24 6.07
CA MET A 279 -5.32 15.65 6.76
C MET A 279 -5.50 16.22 8.15
N ALA A 280 -4.41 16.36 8.91
CA ALA A 280 -4.43 17.06 10.20
C ALA A 280 -4.91 18.51 10.00
N ALA A 281 -4.37 19.21 9.00
CA ALA A 281 -4.80 20.56 8.65
C ALA A 281 -6.28 20.63 8.27
N LEU A 282 -6.87 19.60 7.65
CA LEU A 282 -8.31 19.53 7.38
C LEU A 282 -9.13 19.37 8.67
N VAL A 283 -8.72 18.47 9.57
CA VAL A 283 -9.42 18.27 10.86
C VAL A 283 -9.42 19.55 11.67
N PHE A 284 -8.28 20.22 11.73
CA PHE A 284 -8.12 21.49 12.44
C PHE A 284 -8.74 22.67 11.68
N GLY A 285 -8.72 22.60 10.34
CA GLY A 285 -9.09 23.64 9.38
C GLY A 285 -10.53 23.63 8.91
N SER A 286 -11.34 22.65 9.31
CA SER A 286 -12.80 22.68 9.13
C SER A 286 -13.48 23.91 9.75
N LYS A 287 -12.83 24.58 10.72
CA LYS A 287 -13.21 25.90 11.26
C LYS A 287 -12.62 27.10 10.49
N VAL A 288 -11.74 26.83 9.52
CA VAL A 288 -10.81 27.77 8.84
C VAL A 288 -11.24 28.06 7.40
N LEU A 289 -12.38 27.52 6.92
CA LEU A 289 -13.01 28.01 5.70
C LEU A 289 -13.27 29.54 5.76
N SER A 290 -13.32 30.12 6.97
CA SER A 290 -13.30 31.56 7.22
C SER A 290 -11.97 32.27 6.91
N VAL A 291 -10.80 31.63 6.93
CA VAL A 291 -9.49 32.28 6.68
C VAL A 291 -9.24 32.58 5.22
N ALA A 292 -9.68 31.70 4.32
CA ALA A 292 -9.70 31.98 2.89
C ALA A 292 -10.73 33.07 2.55
N GLU A 293 -11.81 33.17 3.31
CA GLU A 293 -12.81 34.26 3.21
C GLU A 293 -12.33 35.58 3.84
N LEU A 294 -11.52 35.54 4.90
CA LEU A 294 -10.93 36.72 5.54
C LEU A 294 -9.77 37.28 4.72
N TRP A 295 -8.97 36.42 4.09
CA TRP A 295 -7.99 36.86 3.08
C TRP A 295 -8.65 37.44 1.83
N ARG A 296 -9.93 37.12 1.62
CA ARG A 296 -10.79 37.73 0.59
C ARG A 296 -11.32 39.10 0.99
N LYS A 297 -11.17 39.61 2.21
CA LYS A 297 -11.64 40.97 2.58
C LYS A 297 -10.78 42.12 2.05
N GLY A 298 -9.67 41.85 1.34
CA GLY A 298 -8.71 42.86 0.89
C GLY A 298 -8.81 43.43 -0.55
N GLU A 299 -9.75 43.02 -1.40
CA GLU A 299 -9.93 43.65 -2.74
C GLU A 299 -11.35 44.25 -2.91
N PRO A 300 -11.50 45.37 -3.65
CA PRO A 300 -12.76 46.10 -3.74
C PRO A 300 -13.94 45.24 -4.26
N LEU A 301 -15.09 45.43 -3.62
CA LEU A 301 -16.33 44.64 -3.71
C LEU A 301 -17.05 44.64 -5.07
N ALA A 302 -16.50 45.24 -6.12
CA ALA A 302 -17.20 45.34 -7.42
C ALA A 302 -16.94 44.17 -8.39
N ALA A 303 -15.98 43.28 -8.10
CA ALA A 303 -15.56 42.23 -9.03
C ALA A 303 -15.76 40.78 -8.54
N ARG A 304 -16.51 40.55 -7.45
CA ARG A 304 -16.41 39.30 -6.66
C ARG A 304 -17.76 38.61 -6.40
N VAL A 305 -18.22 37.83 -7.37
CA VAL A 305 -19.12 36.70 -7.13
C VAL A 305 -18.35 35.41 -7.42
N PRO A 306 -17.96 34.61 -6.40
CA PRO A 306 -17.39 33.28 -6.59
C PRO A 306 -18.50 32.38 -7.13
N GLY A 307 -18.53 32.24 -8.44
CA GLY A 307 -19.65 31.61 -9.15
C GLY A 307 -19.78 32.13 -10.57
N ALA A 308 -19.37 33.36 -10.89
CA ALA A 308 -19.56 33.89 -12.23
C ALA A 308 -18.66 33.24 -13.31
N GLU A 309 -17.42 32.85 -12.99
CA GLU A 309 -16.57 32.09 -13.92
C GLU A 309 -16.89 30.60 -13.94
N ARG A 310 -17.18 29.99 -12.77
CA ARG A 310 -17.64 28.59 -12.70
C ARG A 310 -18.98 28.42 -13.40
N MET A 311 -19.93 29.34 -13.23
CA MET A 311 -21.20 29.37 -13.96
C MET A 311 -21.03 29.70 -15.43
N ARG A 312 -19.91 30.30 -15.85
CA ARG A 312 -19.52 30.41 -17.27
C ARG A 312 -18.91 29.12 -17.79
N LEU A 313 -18.13 28.38 -17.00
CA LEU A 313 -17.55 27.10 -17.40
C LEU A 313 -18.60 25.97 -17.40
N THR A 314 -19.45 25.88 -16.37
CA THR A 314 -20.60 24.97 -16.31
C THR A 314 -21.72 25.39 -17.26
N ARG A 315 -21.92 26.70 -17.55
CA ARG A 315 -22.74 27.07 -18.72
C ARG A 315 -22.09 26.69 -20.04
N ARG A 316 -20.77 26.82 -20.20
CA ARG A 316 -20.09 26.42 -21.46
C ARG A 316 -20.09 24.91 -21.65
N LEU A 317 -19.93 24.12 -20.59
CA LEU A 317 -20.01 22.67 -20.59
C LEU A 317 -21.47 22.20 -20.71
N GLY A 318 -22.42 22.88 -20.06
CA GLY A 318 -23.85 22.67 -20.23
C GLY A 318 -24.34 23.00 -21.64
N GLN A 319 -23.86 24.10 -22.23
CA GLN A 319 -24.11 24.46 -23.63
C GLN A 319 -23.41 23.49 -24.61
N ALA A 320 -22.24 22.96 -24.25
CA ALA A 320 -21.58 21.89 -25.02
C ALA A 320 -22.30 20.53 -24.89
N ALA A 321 -22.96 20.27 -23.75
CA ALA A 321 -23.79 19.09 -23.51
C ALA A 321 -25.17 19.19 -24.18
N GLU A 322 -25.69 20.41 -24.38
CA GLU A 322 -26.88 20.69 -25.20
C GLU A 322 -26.62 20.40 -26.70
N GLY A 323 -25.38 20.51 -27.16
CA GLY A 323 -24.97 20.20 -28.54
C GLY A 323 -24.42 18.78 -28.78
N ALA A 324 -24.30 17.93 -27.75
CA ALA A 324 -23.68 16.61 -27.86
C ALA A 324 -24.69 15.46 -27.69
N THR A 325 -24.70 14.51 -28.64
CA THR A 325 -25.64 13.38 -28.66
C THR A 325 -25.15 12.17 -27.85
N GLY A 326 -26.09 11.56 -27.11
CA GLY A 326 -26.03 10.20 -26.55
C GLY A 326 -24.89 9.94 -25.55
N VAL A 327 -23.84 9.26 -26.03
CA VAL A 327 -22.76 8.71 -25.21
C VAL A 327 -21.88 9.81 -24.63
N ARG A 328 -21.60 10.86 -25.40
CA ARG A 328 -20.74 11.97 -24.93
C ARG A 328 -21.41 12.77 -23.80
N ARG A 329 -22.74 12.89 -23.81
CA ARG A 329 -23.51 13.53 -22.73
C ARG A 329 -23.51 12.70 -21.46
N ALA A 330 -23.67 11.37 -21.59
CA ALA A 330 -23.58 10.44 -20.47
C ALA A 330 -22.17 10.45 -19.86
N VAL A 331 -21.12 10.40 -20.69
CA VAL A 331 -19.72 10.47 -20.24
C VAL A 331 -19.43 11.81 -19.56
N LEU A 332 -19.88 12.94 -20.11
CA LEU A 332 -19.68 14.24 -19.48
C LEU A 332 -20.47 14.39 -18.17
N HIS A 333 -21.68 13.84 -18.06
CA HIS A 333 -22.41 13.81 -16.79
C HIS A 333 -21.80 12.87 -15.75
N VAL A 334 -21.28 11.71 -16.17
CA VAL A 334 -20.53 10.81 -15.28
C VAL A 334 -19.23 11.47 -14.83
N GLN A 335 -18.51 12.13 -15.73
CA GLN A 335 -17.29 12.86 -15.44
C GLN A 335 -17.54 14.06 -14.51
N GLU A 336 -18.62 14.82 -14.72
CA GLU A 336 -19.00 15.94 -13.85
C GLU A 336 -19.50 15.44 -12.48
N ALA A 337 -20.23 14.31 -12.44
CA ALA A 337 -20.70 13.71 -11.19
C ALA A 337 -19.58 13.06 -10.37
N PHE A 338 -18.58 12.45 -11.01
CA PHE A 338 -17.44 11.83 -10.33
C PHE A 338 -16.33 12.85 -10.02
N LEU A 339 -15.86 13.65 -10.98
CA LEU A 339 -14.74 14.57 -10.79
C LEU A 339 -15.14 15.90 -10.14
N GLY A 340 -16.37 16.39 -10.39
CA GLY A 340 -16.83 17.65 -9.80
C GLY A 340 -17.02 17.57 -8.29
N ASP A 341 -17.47 16.43 -7.79
CA ASP A 341 -17.64 16.17 -6.35
C ASP A 341 -16.32 15.89 -5.64
N ILE A 342 -15.32 15.36 -6.36
CA ILE A 342 -13.94 15.20 -5.89
C ILE A 342 -13.35 16.60 -5.66
N ASP A 343 -13.34 17.47 -6.67
CA ASP A 343 -12.69 18.79 -6.58
C ASP A 343 -13.22 19.64 -5.41
N ASP A 344 -14.53 19.71 -5.21
CA ASP A 344 -15.10 20.53 -4.13
C ASP A 344 -14.75 20.00 -2.72
N LYS A 345 -14.41 18.71 -2.57
CA LYS A 345 -14.02 18.11 -1.29
C LYS A 345 -12.52 18.20 -0.99
N TYR A 346 -11.67 18.13 -2.02
CA TYR A 346 -10.21 18.15 -1.84
C TYR A 346 -9.61 19.55 -1.98
N LEU A 347 -10.30 20.52 -2.59
CA LEU A 347 -9.78 21.90 -2.67
C LEU A 347 -9.44 22.52 -1.30
N PRO A 348 -10.26 22.36 -0.23
CA PRO A 348 -9.91 22.88 1.09
C PRO A 348 -8.66 22.24 1.70
N THR A 349 -8.43 20.94 1.45
CA THR A 349 -7.24 20.23 1.96
C THR A 349 -5.98 20.76 1.29
N LEU A 350 -6.02 20.94 -0.04
CA LEU A 350 -4.90 21.48 -0.83
C LEU A 350 -4.56 22.93 -0.44
N GLN A 351 -5.57 23.76 -0.18
CA GLN A 351 -5.35 25.13 0.29
C GLN A 351 -4.71 25.17 1.68
N SER A 352 -5.18 24.34 2.60
CA SER A 352 -4.61 24.21 3.94
C SER A 352 -3.18 23.67 3.90
N LEU A 353 -2.93 22.69 3.02
CA LEU A 353 -1.60 22.16 2.78
C LEU A 353 -0.64 23.22 2.23
N ARG A 354 -1.10 24.02 1.25
CA ARG A 354 -0.32 25.13 0.69
C ARG A 354 0.11 26.12 1.77
N LEU A 355 -0.73 26.36 2.77
CA LEU A 355 -0.40 27.22 3.91
C LEU A 355 0.72 26.61 4.76
N VAL A 356 0.63 25.31 5.05
CA VAL A 356 1.67 24.59 5.80
C VAL A 356 3.00 24.53 5.03
N LEU A 357 2.96 24.30 3.72
CA LEU A 357 4.15 24.32 2.84
C LEU A 357 4.84 25.70 2.83
N ARG A 358 4.09 26.79 3.08
CA ARG A 358 4.64 28.15 3.18
C ARG A 358 5.42 28.40 4.48
N ALA A 359 5.31 27.54 5.49
CA ALA A 359 6.12 27.62 6.72
C ALA A 359 7.64 27.55 6.41
N GLY A 360 8.01 26.90 5.30
CA GLY A 360 9.35 26.94 4.72
C GLY A 360 10.04 25.57 4.70
N ALA A 361 11.07 25.44 3.86
CA ALA A 361 11.76 24.18 3.61
C ALA A 361 12.39 23.55 4.87
N VAL A 362 12.92 24.37 5.80
CA VAL A 362 13.53 23.87 7.04
C VAL A 362 12.48 23.22 7.94
N PHE A 363 11.31 23.83 8.09
CA PHE A 363 10.22 23.25 8.87
C PHE A 363 9.73 21.94 8.23
N LEU A 364 9.48 21.96 6.92
CA LEU A 364 8.98 20.78 6.21
C LEU A 364 9.98 19.62 6.28
N GLY A 365 11.25 19.89 6.00
CA GLY A 365 12.31 18.89 6.12
C GLY A 365 12.45 18.35 7.54
N ALA A 366 12.31 19.21 8.56
CA ALA A 366 12.40 18.80 9.96
C ALA A 366 11.23 17.90 10.38
N TYR A 367 10.02 18.20 9.88
CA TYR A 367 8.82 17.39 10.09
C TYR A 367 8.93 16.03 9.38
N VAL A 368 9.29 16.01 8.10
CA VAL A 368 9.46 14.75 7.35
C VAL A 368 10.53 13.88 8.01
N LEU A 369 11.64 14.48 8.46
CA LEU A 369 12.67 13.76 9.22
C LEU A 369 12.13 13.19 10.54
N ALA A 370 11.36 13.97 11.31
CA ALA A 370 10.74 13.48 12.55
C ALA A 370 9.77 12.32 12.29
N PHE A 371 8.98 12.42 11.21
CA PHE A 371 8.03 11.39 10.79
C PHE A 371 8.76 10.11 10.36
N ALA A 372 9.82 10.23 9.56
CA ALA A 372 10.63 9.09 9.13
C ALA A 372 11.29 8.37 10.31
N VAL A 373 11.85 9.12 11.27
CA VAL A 373 12.41 8.55 12.50
C VAL A 373 11.34 7.83 13.32
N MET A 374 10.15 8.42 13.45
CA MET A 374 9.02 7.78 14.15
C MET A 374 8.59 6.48 13.45
N ARG A 375 8.49 6.47 12.12
CA ARG A 375 8.16 5.26 11.35
C ARG A 375 9.22 4.17 11.52
N LEU A 376 10.50 4.54 11.48
CA LEU A 376 11.60 3.61 11.75
C LEU A 376 11.54 3.03 13.17
N LEU A 377 11.16 3.83 14.17
CA LEU A 377 10.94 3.34 15.53
C LEU A 377 9.76 2.35 15.59
N GLY A 378 8.68 2.59 14.85
CA GLY A 378 7.55 1.66 14.72
C GLY A 378 7.98 0.33 14.11
N LEU A 379 8.67 0.37 12.97
CA LEU A 379 9.23 -0.82 12.32
C LEU A 379 10.19 -1.59 13.23
N GLY A 380 11.11 -0.88 13.89
CA GLY A 380 12.05 -1.49 14.83
C GLY A 380 11.35 -2.12 16.03
N LEU A 381 10.30 -1.49 16.56
CA LEU A 381 9.50 -2.04 17.66
C LEU A 381 8.74 -3.29 17.21
N GLY A 382 8.15 -3.28 16.01
CA GLY A 382 7.51 -4.43 15.39
C GLY A 382 8.49 -5.59 15.23
N ALA A 383 9.66 -5.34 14.64
CA ALA A 383 10.71 -6.35 14.48
C ALA A 383 11.20 -6.92 15.82
N VAL A 384 11.39 -6.07 16.84
CA VAL A 384 11.78 -6.53 18.18
C VAL A 384 10.68 -7.39 18.82
N LEU A 385 9.42 -6.97 18.74
CA LEU A 385 8.30 -7.77 19.25
C LEU A 385 8.18 -9.10 18.52
N SER A 386 8.31 -9.08 17.19
CA SER A 386 8.25 -10.29 16.38
C SER A 386 9.43 -11.21 16.64
N GLY A 387 10.64 -10.68 16.86
CA GLY A 387 11.81 -11.47 17.25
C GLY A 387 11.71 -12.05 18.67
N LEU A 388 11.09 -11.31 19.61
CA LEU A 388 10.84 -11.80 20.97
C LEU A 388 9.77 -12.89 21.03
N ILE A 389 8.74 -12.77 20.19
CA ILE A 389 7.67 -13.76 20.05
C ILE A 389 8.09 -14.91 19.14
N GLY A 390 9.05 -14.69 18.25
CA GLY A 390 9.49 -15.54 17.14
C GLY A 390 9.64 -17.03 17.41
N GLY A 391 9.61 -17.82 16.34
CA GLY A 391 9.71 -19.29 16.41
C GLY A 391 8.40 -20.01 16.77
N GLN A 392 7.27 -19.28 16.80
CA GLN A 392 5.94 -19.85 16.98
C GLN A 392 5.34 -20.31 15.66
N GLU A 393 4.36 -21.20 15.76
CA GLU A 393 3.65 -21.76 14.61
C GLU A 393 2.73 -20.72 13.94
N GLY A 394 2.47 -20.91 12.64
CA GLY A 394 1.59 -20.05 11.86
C GLY A 394 0.22 -19.82 12.51
N ASP A 395 -0.42 -20.84 13.08
CA ASP A 395 -1.71 -20.71 13.77
C ASP A 395 -1.61 -19.81 15.01
N THR A 396 -0.49 -19.89 15.73
CA THR A 396 -0.24 -19.02 16.88
C THR A 396 -0.01 -17.59 16.42
N TRP A 397 0.67 -17.40 15.29
CA TRP A 397 0.81 -16.10 14.64
C TRP A 397 -0.53 -15.53 14.18
N VAL A 398 -1.45 -16.30 13.59
CA VAL A 398 -2.81 -15.81 13.26
C VAL A 398 -3.48 -15.19 14.48
N PHE A 399 -3.35 -15.83 15.63
CA PHE A 399 -3.94 -15.37 16.88
C PHE A 399 -3.20 -14.17 17.50
N LEU A 400 -1.86 -14.17 17.44
CA LEU A 400 -1.03 -13.11 18.01
C LEU A 400 -0.91 -11.87 17.12
N GLN A 401 -1.07 -12.02 15.81
CA GLN A 401 -0.87 -10.95 14.82
C GLN A 401 -1.67 -9.70 15.16
N PRO A 402 -2.99 -9.76 15.47
CA PRO A 402 -3.74 -8.58 15.90
C PRO A 402 -3.16 -7.90 17.15
N LEU A 403 -2.56 -8.65 18.08
CA LEU A 403 -1.95 -8.09 19.29
C LEU A 403 -0.60 -7.44 19.00
N VAL A 404 0.15 -7.95 18.02
CA VAL A 404 1.38 -7.32 17.54
C VAL A 404 1.03 -6.03 16.78
N ASP A 405 0.04 -6.10 15.88
CA ASP A 405 -0.44 -4.96 15.09
C ASP A 405 -1.05 -3.87 15.98
N LEU A 406 -1.63 -4.22 17.14
CA LEU A 406 -2.12 -3.25 18.12
C LEU A 406 -1.02 -2.27 18.51
N VAL A 407 0.24 -2.71 18.61
CA VAL A 407 1.34 -1.81 18.93
C VAL A 407 1.54 -0.77 17.84
N ASP A 408 1.53 -1.16 16.57
CA ASP A 408 1.68 -0.19 15.49
C ASP A 408 0.42 0.68 15.32
N GLN A 409 -0.75 0.04 15.18
CA GLN A 409 -2.02 0.71 14.89
C GLN A 409 -2.54 1.60 16.02
N VAL A 410 -2.15 1.33 17.27
CA VAL A 410 -2.60 2.11 18.44
C VAL A 410 -1.45 2.93 19.02
N LEU A 411 -0.33 2.30 19.37
CA LEU A 411 0.76 3.01 20.04
C LEU A 411 1.46 3.95 19.06
N MET A 412 1.91 3.48 17.90
CA MET A 412 2.61 4.33 16.92
C MET A 412 1.66 5.37 16.32
N MET A 413 0.42 4.99 15.98
CA MET A 413 -0.60 5.94 15.53
C MET A 413 -0.87 7.06 16.55
N SER A 414 -0.86 6.76 17.86
CA SER A 414 -1.02 7.79 18.90
C SER A 414 0.12 8.81 18.93
N VAL A 415 1.35 8.35 18.69
CA VAL A 415 2.54 9.21 18.56
C VAL A 415 2.45 10.03 17.27
N GLN A 416 2.06 9.40 16.16
CA GLN A 416 1.87 10.04 14.85
C GLN A 416 0.85 11.17 14.89
N VAL A 417 -0.34 10.90 15.44
CA VAL A 417 -1.39 11.91 15.62
C VAL A 417 -0.90 13.09 16.46
N THR A 418 -0.08 12.81 17.49
CA THR A 418 0.51 13.86 18.32
C THR A 418 1.55 14.68 17.54
N LEU A 419 2.41 14.02 16.76
CA LEU A 419 3.40 14.68 15.90
C LEU A 419 2.73 15.59 14.88
N LEU A 420 1.66 15.13 14.24
CA LEU A 420 0.88 15.88 13.27
C LEU A 420 0.30 17.17 13.88
N ALA A 421 -0.30 17.06 15.06
CA ALA A 421 -0.86 18.21 15.76
C ALA A 421 0.21 19.23 16.17
N VAL A 422 1.36 18.76 16.69
CA VAL A 422 2.50 19.60 17.06
C VAL A 422 3.10 20.30 15.83
N ALA A 423 3.28 19.56 14.72
CA ALA A 423 3.80 20.11 13.48
C ALA A 423 2.86 21.19 12.91
N PHE A 424 1.55 20.93 12.90
CA PHE A 424 0.58 21.92 12.45
C PHE A 424 0.55 23.17 13.34
N ALA A 425 0.50 23.00 14.66
CA ALA A 425 0.58 24.13 15.60
C ALA A 425 1.86 24.95 15.38
N ARG A 426 2.99 24.28 15.14
CA ARG A 426 4.26 24.92 14.84
C ARG A 426 4.22 25.70 13.52
N ALA A 427 3.64 25.14 12.46
CA ALA A 427 3.46 25.82 11.18
C ALA A 427 2.66 27.12 11.33
N LEU A 428 1.59 27.09 12.14
CA LEU A 428 0.78 28.28 12.44
C LEU A 428 1.57 29.33 13.22
N THR A 429 2.37 28.95 14.22
CA THR A 429 3.20 29.91 14.96
C THR A 429 4.21 30.61 14.05
N ILE A 430 4.87 29.85 13.15
CA ILE A 430 5.82 30.41 12.18
C ILE A 430 5.12 31.40 11.23
N PHE A 431 3.87 31.12 10.87
CA PHE A 431 3.08 32.02 10.04
C PHE A 431 2.69 33.30 10.79
N ALA A 432 2.17 33.17 12.01
CA ALA A 432 1.77 34.31 12.85
C ALA A 432 2.95 35.27 13.11
N ASP A 433 4.16 34.74 13.33
CA ASP A 433 5.37 35.54 13.54
C ASP A 433 5.79 36.35 12.29
N ARG A 434 5.35 35.97 11.08
CA ARG A 434 5.74 36.64 9.80
C ARG A 434 4.78 37.74 9.36
N THR A 435 3.53 37.71 9.82
CA THR A 435 2.48 38.67 9.43
C THR A 435 2.71 40.14 9.88
N PRO A 436 3.46 40.48 10.96
CA PRO A 436 3.60 41.89 11.38
C PRO A 436 4.61 42.73 10.58
N GLU A 437 5.41 42.18 9.65
CA GLU A 437 6.46 42.95 8.95
C GLU A 437 6.03 43.60 7.61
N GLU A 438 4.91 43.20 6.99
CA GLU A 438 4.52 43.73 5.67
C GLU A 438 3.71 45.05 5.72
N THR A 439 3.28 45.51 6.89
CA THR A 439 2.54 46.79 7.04
C THR A 439 3.43 47.98 7.43
N GLY A 440 4.74 47.79 7.57
CA GLY A 440 5.69 48.83 7.95
C GLY A 440 6.68 49.22 6.85
N VAL A 441 6.42 50.36 6.20
CA VAL A 441 7.37 51.20 5.44
C VAL A 441 8.06 50.53 4.23
N GLU A 442 7.40 50.66 3.08
CA GLU A 442 7.96 50.49 1.74
C GLU A 442 9.03 51.57 1.48
N THR A 443 10.29 51.28 1.83
CA THR A 443 11.44 52.01 1.29
C THR A 443 12.07 51.18 0.17
N ALA A 444 11.88 51.67 -1.05
CA ALA A 444 12.36 51.09 -2.29
C ALA A 444 13.88 50.88 -2.26
N SER A 445 14.33 49.63 -2.27
CA SER A 445 15.65 49.26 -2.79
C SER A 445 15.65 47.84 -3.39
N LEU A 446 16.07 47.75 -4.65
CA LEU A 446 16.43 46.51 -5.37
C LEU A 446 17.90 46.64 -5.83
N PRO A 447 18.65 45.54 -6.07
CA PRO A 447 18.21 44.14 -6.18
C PRO A 447 19.05 43.19 -5.30
N ARG A 448 18.56 42.86 -4.10
CA ARG A 448 19.03 41.68 -3.31
C ARG A 448 18.15 40.43 -3.52
N GLN A 449 17.17 40.49 -4.42
CA GLN A 449 16.15 39.46 -4.58
C GLN A 449 16.64 38.18 -5.29
N LEU A 450 17.71 38.23 -6.10
CA LEU A 450 18.18 37.06 -6.85
C LEU A 450 19.00 36.07 -6.00
N THR A 451 19.82 36.52 -5.05
CA THR A 451 20.60 35.63 -4.16
C THR A 451 19.75 35.01 -3.04
N ARG A 452 18.60 35.60 -2.69
CA ARG A 452 17.66 35.04 -1.70
C ARG A 452 16.87 33.84 -2.25
N ARG A 453 16.73 33.71 -3.58
CA ARG A 453 15.97 32.62 -4.23
C ARG A 453 16.72 31.28 -4.37
N LEU A 454 18.05 31.25 -4.24
CA LEU A 454 18.84 30.02 -4.42
C LEU A 454 19.18 29.28 -3.11
N ARG A 455 19.07 29.93 -1.94
CA ARG A 455 19.23 29.29 -0.62
C ARG A 455 18.20 28.20 -0.25
N PRO A 456 16.90 28.25 -0.63
CA PRO A 456 15.95 27.20 -0.26
C PRO A 456 16.18 25.88 -1.00
N LEU A 457 16.79 25.91 -2.19
CA LEU A 457 17.11 24.70 -2.97
C LEU A 457 18.16 23.82 -2.27
N GLY A 458 19.19 24.42 -1.68
CA GLY A 458 20.19 23.67 -0.90
C GLY A 458 19.63 23.06 0.39
N GLN A 459 18.59 23.65 0.97
CA GLN A 459 17.93 23.13 2.19
C GLN A 459 17.04 21.93 1.88
N LEU A 460 16.29 22.01 0.76
CA LEU A 460 15.51 20.87 0.27
C LEU A 460 16.43 19.72 -0.15
N GLY A 461 17.56 19.99 -0.80
CA GLY A 461 18.51 18.95 -1.18
C GLY A 461 19.06 18.15 0.02
N VAL A 462 19.39 18.82 1.13
CA VAL A 462 19.87 18.14 2.35
C VAL A 462 18.77 17.34 3.04
N ALA A 463 17.56 17.89 3.15
CA ALA A 463 16.44 17.16 3.73
C ALA A 463 16.07 15.95 2.87
N LEU A 464 16.01 16.12 1.55
CA LEU A 464 15.77 15.05 0.59
C LEU A 464 16.86 13.98 0.69
N ALA A 465 18.13 14.36 0.79
CA ALA A 465 19.26 13.44 0.98
C ALA A 465 19.14 12.64 2.28
N LEU A 466 18.77 13.28 3.39
CA LEU A 466 18.55 12.57 4.66
C LEU A 466 17.34 11.64 4.59
N CYS A 467 16.25 12.07 3.94
CA CYS A 467 15.07 11.25 3.75
C CYS A 467 15.34 10.08 2.80
N THR A 468 16.15 10.27 1.75
CA THR A 468 16.57 9.17 0.87
C THR A 468 17.48 8.20 1.61
N VAL A 469 18.41 8.68 2.45
CA VAL A 469 19.22 7.78 3.28
C VAL A 469 18.35 6.98 4.25
N LEU A 470 17.36 7.61 4.88
CA LEU A 470 16.43 6.92 5.78
C LEU A 470 15.51 5.96 5.03
N ALA A 471 15.03 6.33 3.85
CA ALA A 471 14.19 5.48 3.01
C ALA A 471 14.98 4.30 2.41
N VAL A 472 16.24 4.52 2.03
CA VAL A 472 17.16 3.44 1.67
C VAL A 472 17.39 2.54 2.89
N SER A 473 17.53 3.11 4.08
CA SER A 473 17.66 2.32 5.31
C SER A 473 16.40 1.50 5.59
N THR A 474 15.19 2.03 5.38
CA THR A 474 13.94 1.25 5.50
C THR A 474 13.85 0.14 4.46
N VAL A 475 14.23 0.41 3.20
CA VAL A 475 14.24 -0.60 2.14
C VAL A 475 15.29 -1.69 2.43
N LEU A 476 16.45 -1.31 2.96
CA LEU A 476 17.48 -2.27 3.36
C LEU A 476 17.04 -3.11 4.57
N LEU A 477 16.41 -2.49 5.57
CA LEU A 477 15.83 -3.21 6.71
C LEU A 477 14.68 -4.12 6.29
N GLN A 478 13.84 -3.71 5.32
CA GLN A 478 12.81 -4.57 4.74
C GLN A 478 13.39 -5.68 3.86
N ARG A 479 14.56 -5.47 3.25
CA ARG A 479 15.29 -6.53 2.54
C ARG A 479 15.95 -7.53 3.50
N GLU A 480 16.20 -7.14 4.75
CA GLU A 480 16.65 -8.03 5.83
C GLU A 480 15.54 -8.88 6.44
N ASP A 481 14.30 -8.87 5.89
CA ASP A 481 13.43 -10.07 5.89
C ASP A 481 14.04 -11.18 4.99
N GLU A 482 15.34 -11.39 5.15
CA GLU A 482 16.12 -12.47 4.62
C GLU A 482 15.64 -13.71 5.37
N ALA A 483 14.58 -14.32 4.82
CA ALA A 483 14.15 -15.68 5.11
C ALA A 483 15.38 -16.50 5.50
N ASP A 484 15.39 -17.11 6.69
CA ASP A 484 16.51 -17.95 7.12
C ASP A 484 16.75 -19.00 6.05
N VAL A 485 17.82 -18.80 5.27
CA VAL A 485 18.12 -19.62 4.10
C VAL A 485 18.99 -20.76 4.56
N THR A 486 18.36 -21.86 4.92
CA THR A 486 19.06 -23.13 5.09
C THR A 486 19.52 -23.60 3.72
N ARG A 487 20.77 -24.05 3.60
CA ARG A 487 21.28 -24.68 2.38
C ARG A 487 21.49 -26.17 2.61
N ALA A 488 21.05 -26.98 1.66
CA ALA A 488 21.28 -28.42 1.64
C ALA A 488 21.85 -28.86 0.29
N GLN A 489 22.39 -30.08 0.24
CA GLN A 489 22.79 -30.75 -0.99
C GLN A 489 21.80 -31.87 -1.33
N VAL A 490 21.85 -32.35 -2.57
CA VAL A 490 21.14 -33.58 -2.98
C VAL A 490 21.40 -34.72 -1.99
N ASP A 491 20.35 -35.47 -1.68
CA ASP A 491 20.30 -36.58 -0.73
C ASP A 491 20.62 -36.21 0.73
N GLN A 492 20.75 -34.91 1.04
CA GLN A 492 20.87 -34.40 2.39
C GLN A 492 19.52 -33.83 2.86
N ALA A 493 19.08 -34.24 4.06
CA ALA A 493 17.91 -33.65 4.70
C ALA A 493 18.22 -32.20 5.12
N GLY A 494 17.52 -31.24 4.52
CA GLY A 494 17.54 -29.84 4.91
C GLY A 494 16.42 -29.52 5.89
N GLU A 495 16.70 -28.69 6.90
CA GLU A 495 15.69 -28.23 7.84
C GLU A 495 14.92 -27.02 7.29
N LEU A 496 13.59 -27.11 7.31
CA LEU A 496 12.66 -26.06 6.91
C LEU A 496 11.60 -25.88 8.01
N VAL A 497 11.88 -24.96 8.95
CA VAL A 497 11.00 -24.62 10.09
C VAL A 497 10.60 -25.87 10.89
N GLY A 498 11.59 -26.61 11.41
CA GLY A 498 11.38 -27.84 12.19
C GLY A 498 10.90 -29.05 11.40
N ARG A 499 10.88 -28.98 10.07
CA ARG A 499 10.57 -30.08 9.15
C ARG A 499 11.78 -30.43 8.31
N GLN A 500 11.80 -31.63 7.76
CA GLN A 500 12.91 -32.08 6.94
C GLN A 500 12.45 -32.23 5.50
N VAL A 501 13.17 -31.61 4.59
CA VAL A 501 12.99 -31.78 3.14
C VAL A 501 14.26 -32.43 2.62
N THR A 502 14.12 -33.57 1.96
CA THR A 502 15.23 -34.26 1.30
C THR A 502 14.96 -34.25 -0.19
N THR A 503 15.90 -33.71 -0.94
CA THR A 503 15.82 -33.65 -2.40
C THR A 503 16.72 -34.72 -2.99
N SER A 504 16.15 -35.62 -3.78
CA SER A 504 16.95 -36.64 -4.48
C SER A 504 17.50 -36.12 -5.80
N ALA A 505 18.44 -36.87 -6.38
CA ALA A 505 19.08 -36.50 -7.64
C ALA A 505 18.04 -36.23 -8.74
N PRO A 506 18.11 -35.07 -9.43
CA PRO A 506 17.13 -34.71 -10.45
C PRO A 506 17.31 -35.54 -11.72
N GLY A 507 16.19 -35.84 -12.39
CA GLY A 507 16.15 -36.40 -13.73
C GLY A 507 15.98 -35.31 -14.78
N PHE A 508 16.59 -35.51 -15.96
CA PHE A 508 16.50 -34.60 -17.10
C PHE A 508 16.04 -35.35 -18.36
N GLY A 509 15.20 -34.71 -19.18
CA GLY A 509 14.79 -35.29 -20.46
C GLY A 509 13.90 -34.36 -21.28
N GLN A 510 13.71 -34.68 -22.56
CA GLN A 510 12.79 -33.98 -23.47
C GLN A 510 11.43 -34.68 -23.60
N GLN A 511 11.31 -35.89 -23.06
CA GLN A 511 10.07 -36.64 -23.00
C GLN A 511 9.76 -36.98 -21.56
N LEU A 512 8.53 -36.70 -21.12
CA LEU A 512 8.07 -36.98 -19.77
C LEU A 512 7.11 -38.17 -19.78
N VAL A 513 7.36 -39.18 -18.94
CA VAL A 513 6.52 -40.38 -18.84
C VAL A 513 6.06 -40.59 -17.39
N ASP A 514 4.76 -40.80 -17.20
CA ASP A 514 4.21 -41.12 -15.88
C ASP A 514 4.58 -42.57 -15.49
N VAL A 515 5.21 -42.73 -14.32
CA VAL A 515 5.59 -44.03 -13.76
C VAL A 515 4.37 -44.95 -13.55
N SER A 516 3.19 -44.38 -13.34
CA SER A 516 1.94 -45.13 -13.13
C SER A 516 1.51 -45.92 -14.37
N GLY A 517 2.08 -45.60 -15.54
CA GLY A 517 1.77 -46.21 -16.82
C GLY A 517 0.43 -45.76 -17.40
N GLY A 518 0.34 -45.70 -18.72
CA GLY A 518 -0.93 -45.45 -19.44
C GLY A 518 -1.06 -44.10 -20.14
N SER A 519 -0.06 -43.22 -20.05
CA SER A 519 0.01 -41.99 -20.84
C SER A 519 1.11 -42.08 -21.88
N ASP A 520 0.84 -41.61 -23.10
CA ASP A 520 1.88 -41.43 -24.10
C ASP A 520 2.95 -40.45 -23.58
N PRO A 521 4.24 -40.63 -23.94
CA PRO A 521 5.29 -39.70 -23.55
C PRO A 521 4.93 -38.28 -23.98
N LEU A 522 4.99 -37.34 -23.04
CA LEU A 522 4.73 -35.92 -23.32
C LEU A 522 6.04 -35.28 -23.81
N PRO A 523 6.14 -34.87 -25.09
CA PRO A 523 7.34 -34.19 -25.58
C PRO A 523 7.32 -32.70 -25.23
N THR A 524 8.50 -32.11 -25.08
CA THR A 524 8.67 -30.65 -25.02
C THR A 524 9.77 -30.20 -25.99
N THR A 525 9.73 -28.92 -26.38
CA THR A 525 10.87 -28.23 -27.02
C THR A 525 11.93 -27.80 -26.00
N GLY A 526 11.58 -27.74 -24.72
CA GLY A 526 12.47 -27.41 -23.61
C GLY A 526 13.14 -28.64 -23.00
N VAL A 527 13.41 -28.58 -21.70
CA VAL A 527 13.89 -29.70 -20.89
C VAL A 527 12.98 -29.87 -19.69
N PHE A 528 12.48 -31.08 -19.48
CA PHE A 528 11.85 -31.46 -18.23
C PHE A 528 12.92 -31.78 -17.19
N VAL A 529 12.82 -31.10 -16.04
CA VAL A 529 13.60 -31.39 -14.83
C VAL A 529 12.65 -31.97 -13.80
N VAL A 530 12.82 -33.24 -13.48
CA VAL A 530 12.04 -33.94 -12.46
C VAL A 530 12.85 -33.97 -11.18
N VAL A 531 12.34 -33.34 -10.13
CA VAL A 531 13.00 -33.26 -8.81
C VAL A 531 12.18 -34.08 -7.81
N PRO A 532 12.64 -35.30 -7.45
CA PRO A 532 11.97 -36.09 -6.43
C PRO A 532 12.26 -35.49 -5.04
N VAL A 533 11.22 -35.33 -4.24
CA VAL A 533 11.30 -34.69 -2.93
C VAL A 533 10.57 -35.54 -1.89
N GLU A 534 11.25 -35.81 -0.78
CA GLU A 534 10.63 -36.32 0.43
C GLU A 534 10.45 -35.18 1.44
N PHE A 535 9.24 -35.02 1.95
CA PHE A 535 8.93 -34.06 3.00
C PHE A 535 8.48 -34.79 4.25
N ALA A 536 9.28 -34.72 5.29
CA ALA A 536 9.02 -35.32 6.59
C ALA A 536 8.55 -34.28 7.60
N ALA A 537 7.44 -34.57 8.24
CA ALA A 537 6.88 -33.77 9.34
C ALA A 537 6.99 -34.55 10.66
N PRO A 538 8.19 -34.62 11.29
CA PRO A 538 8.38 -35.35 12.55
C PRO A 538 7.56 -34.79 13.72
N GLY A 539 7.18 -33.51 13.63
CA GLY A 539 6.29 -32.84 14.56
C GLY A 539 4.86 -32.77 14.04
N ARG A 540 4.37 -31.54 13.82
CA ARG A 540 2.96 -31.23 13.49
C ARG A 540 2.69 -31.23 11.97
N SER A 541 1.45 -31.59 11.60
CA SER A 541 0.94 -31.62 10.22
C SER A 541 0.69 -30.20 9.67
N GLY A 542 0.39 -30.12 8.38
CA GLY A 542 -0.53 -29.08 7.88
C GLY A 542 0.05 -27.98 6.99
N LEU A 543 1.37 -27.88 6.83
CA LEU A 543 1.95 -26.94 5.86
C LEU A 543 2.28 -27.63 4.54
N THR A 544 2.00 -26.93 3.46
CA THR A 544 2.38 -27.35 2.11
C THR A 544 3.74 -26.76 1.77
N VAL A 545 4.67 -27.56 1.27
CA VAL A 545 5.90 -27.09 0.66
C VAL A 545 5.65 -26.83 -0.81
N ARG A 546 6.08 -25.68 -1.29
CA ARG A 546 6.17 -25.35 -2.71
C ARG A 546 7.64 -25.34 -3.11
N ALA A 547 7.90 -25.70 -4.35
CA ALA A 547 9.24 -25.69 -4.92
C ALA A 547 9.30 -24.70 -6.08
N GLU A 548 10.42 -23.97 -6.18
CA GLU A 548 10.77 -23.12 -7.30
C GLU A 548 12.19 -23.48 -7.76
N LEU A 549 12.38 -23.78 -9.03
CA LEU A 549 13.70 -24.03 -9.58
C LEU A 549 14.34 -22.70 -9.97
N VAL A 550 15.55 -22.44 -9.47
CA VAL A 550 16.28 -21.18 -9.66
C VAL A 550 17.57 -21.45 -10.44
N VAL A 551 17.71 -20.76 -11.57
CA VAL A 551 18.90 -20.81 -12.42
C VAL A 551 19.40 -19.38 -12.65
N GLY A 552 20.43 -18.98 -11.90
CA GLY A 552 20.92 -17.60 -11.91
C GLY A 552 19.83 -16.61 -11.48
N GLN A 553 19.31 -15.84 -12.43
CA GLN A 553 18.21 -14.89 -12.20
C GLN A 553 16.84 -15.42 -12.67
N ARG A 554 16.82 -16.49 -13.45
CA ARG A 554 15.58 -17.10 -13.96
C ARG A 554 14.97 -18.00 -12.90
N ARG A 555 13.64 -18.00 -12.84
CA ARG A 555 12.85 -18.78 -11.89
C ARG A 555 11.78 -19.57 -12.63
N TYR A 556 11.66 -20.83 -12.27
CA TYR A 556 10.77 -21.79 -12.90
C TYR A 556 9.81 -22.37 -11.86
N GLN A 557 8.52 -22.32 -12.16
CA GLN A 557 7.45 -22.89 -11.34
C GLN A 557 7.12 -24.29 -11.86
N PRO A 558 6.74 -25.23 -10.97
CA PRO A 558 6.39 -26.58 -11.39
C PRO A 558 5.08 -26.54 -12.19
N GLY A 559 5.11 -27.07 -13.41
CA GLY A 559 3.96 -27.08 -14.33
C GLY A 559 3.19 -28.41 -14.34
N LEU A 560 3.87 -29.50 -13.98
CA LEU A 560 3.34 -30.86 -14.01
C LEU A 560 3.73 -31.62 -12.73
N GLY A 561 3.07 -32.75 -12.48
CA GLY A 561 3.31 -33.57 -11.29
C GLY A 561 2.80 -32.90 -10.01
N THR A 562 3.62 -32.92 -8.97
CA THR A 562 3.29 -32.30 -7.68
C THR A 562 3.58 -30.80 -7.74
N THR A 563 2.58 -29.95 -7.51
CA THR A 563 2.76 -28.49 -7.41
C THR A 563 2.94 -28.01 -5.97
N SER A 564 2.53 -28.83 -5.00
CA SER A 564 2.76 -28.64 -3.57
C SER A 564 2.73 -29.96 -2.82
N LEU A 565 3.56 -30.11 -1.80
CA LEU A 565 3.70 -31.35 -1.03
C LEU A 565 3.35 -31.09 0.44
N SER A 566 2.44 -31.86 1.03
CA SER A 566 2.15 -31.80 2.47
C SER A 566 2.37 -33.16 3.11
N ALA A 567 2.81 -33.15 4.36
CA ALA A 567 2.96 -34.33 5.18
C ALA A 567 2.20 -34.14 6.50
N ASP A 568 1.52 -35.21 6.92
CA ASP A 568 0.88 -35.27 8.22
C ASP A 568 1.92 -35.49 9.33
N ALA A 569 1.55 -35.16 10.56
CA ALA A 569 2.37 -35.31 11.75
C ALA A 569 2.83 -36.77 11.91
N GLY A 570 4.14 -37.00 11.94
CA GLY A 570 4.73 -38.33 12.04
C GLY A 570 4.88 -39.06 10.70
N PHE A 571 4.59 -38.41 9.56
CA PHE A 571 4.69 -39.00 8.24
C PHE A 571 5.73 -38.32 7.35
N VAL A 572 6.17 -39.07 6.33
CA VAL A 572 6.95 -38.61 5.19
C VAL A 572 6.06 -38.73 3.95
N THR A 573 5.83 -37.62 3.26
CA THR A 573 5.19 -37.64 1.94
C THR A 573 6.25 -37.41 0.88
N SER A 574 6.24 -38.23 -0.17
CA SER A 574 7.16 -38.12 -1.30
C SER A 574 6.38 -37.76 -2.56
N GLY A 575 6.95 -36.89 -3.39
CA GLY A 575 6.37 -36.48 -4.67
C GLY A 575 7.41 -35.88 -5.61
N ASP A 576 7.05 -35.74 -6.88
CA ASP A 576 7.95 -35.25 -7.91
C ASP A 576 7.50 -33.85 -8.37
N PHE A 577 8.36 -32.85 -8.21
CA PHE A 577 8.16 -31.52 -8.79
C PHE A 577 8.74 -31.53 -10.22
N VAL A 578 7.91 -31.21 -11.22
CA VAL A 578 8.33 -31.21 -12.62
C VAL A 578 8.37 -29.79 -13.16
N PHE A 579 9.56 -29.36 -13.56
CA PHE A 579 9.82 -28.06 -14.17
C PHE A 579 10.08 -28.24 -15.66
N GLU A 580 9.61 -27.29 -16.47
CA GLU A 580 9.97 -27.18 -17.88
C GLU A 580 10.84 -25.94 -18.05
N ILE A 581 12.08 -26.13 -18.48
CA ILE A 581 13.07 -25.06 -18.60
C ILE A 581 13.59 -24.91 -20.02
N ASP A 582 14.14 -23.73 -20.31
CA ASP A 582 14.93 -23.49 -21.52
C ASP A 582 16.18 -24.40 -21.50
N PRO A 583 16.49 -25.16 -22.57
CA PRO A 583 17.68 -26.01 -22.62
C PRO A 583 18.98 -25.25 -22.31
N ALA A 584 19.05 -23.96 -22.66
CA ALA A 584 20.21 -23.12 -22.38
C ALA A 584 20.45 -22.86 -20.88
N ASP A 585 19.44 -23.11 -20.05
CA ASP A 585 19.51 -22.92 -18.60
C ASP A 585 19.89 -24.21 -17.84
N VAL A 586 20.21 -25.31 -18.54
CA VAL A 586 20.81 -26.51 -17.93
C VAL A 586 22.28 -26.21 -17.59
N ALA A 587 22.51 -25.36 -16.60
CA ALA A 587 23.82 -24.82 -16.26
C ALA A 587 24.31 -25.26 -14.88
N ALA A 588 25.56 -24.93 -14.54
CA ALA A 588 26.07 -25.18 -13.19
C ALA A 588 25.35 -24.30 -12.15
N GLY A 589 25.15 -24.84 -10.95
CA GLY A 589 24.56 -24.10 -9.82
C GLY A 589 23.04 -23.98 -9.87
N MET A 590 22.35 -24.94 -10.50
CA MET A 590 20.90 -25.06 -10.39
C MET A 590 20.52 -25.38 -8.95
N THR A 591 19.57 -24.61 -8.40
CA THR A 591 19.10 -24.80 -7.03
C THR A 591 17.59 -24.93 -7.01
N VAL A 592 17.05 -25.81 -6.18
CA VAL A 592 15.62 -25.84 -5.89
C VAL A 592 15.38 -25.16 -4.56
N ARG A 593 14.52 -24.14 -4.61
CA ARG A 593 14.10 -23.38 -3.46
C ARG A 593 12.77 -23.91 -2.95
N TYR A 594 12.75 -24.34 -1.71
CA TYR A 594 11.55 -24.74 -0.99
C TYR A 594 11.08 -23.63 -0.09
N THR A 595 9.79 -23.31 -0.20
CA THR A 595 9.11 -22.38 0.69
C THR A 595 7.87 -23.06 1.26
N LEU A 596 7.56 -22.76 2.52
CA LEU A 596 6.29 -23.16 3.10
C LEU A 596 5.20 -22.24 2.57
N GLY A 597 4.06 -22.82 2.19
CA GLY A 597 2.83 -22.11 1.89
C GLY A 597 2.22 -21.57 3.18
N GLU A 598 2.84 -20.55 3.76
CA GLU A 598 2.33 -19.83 4.92
C GLU A 598 1.45 -18.66 4.48
N LEU A 599 0.45 -18.34 5.31
CA LEU A 599 -0.46 -17.22 5.10
C LEU A 599 0.19 -15.85 5.39
N PHE A 600 1.29 -15.84 6.14
CA PHE A 600 1.96 -14.63 6.60
C PHE A 600 3.31 -14.46 5.91
N SER A 601 3.55 -13.27 5.37
CA SER A 601 4.79 -12.93 4.66
C SER A 601 5.94 -12.49 5.56
N GLY A 602 5.78 -12.54 6.90
CA GLY A 602 6.72 -11.92 7.84
C GLY A 602 7.95 -12.76 8.20
N TYR A 603 7.90 -14.08 8.08
CA TYR A 603 9.06 -14.95 8.32
C TYR A 603 8.84 -16.34 7.70
N SER A 604 9.15 -16.50 6.40
CA SER A 604 9.13 -17.83 5.79
C SER A 604 10.54 -18.42 5.83
N GLY A 605 10.73 -19.51 6.56
CA GLY A 605 11.96 -20.29 6.40
C GLY A 605 12.10 -20.71 4.94
N ARG A 606 13.32 -20.66 4.41
CA ARG A 606 13.62 -21.04 3.02
C ARG A 606 14.70 -22.09 3.03
N LEU A 607 14.48 -23.17 2.28
CA LEU A 607 15.51 -24.17 2.05
C LEU A 607 15.94 -24.10 0.59
N GLU A 608 17.23 -23.88 0.35
CA GLU A 608 17.81 -23.96 -0.98
C GLU A 608 18.64 -25.25 -1.07
N THR A 609 18.25 -26.13 -1.99
CA THR A 609 18.99 -27.36 -2.25
C THR A 609 19.72 -27.27 -3.57
N ASP A 610 21.04 -27.38 -3.52
CA ASP A 610 21.87 -27.49 -4.73
C ASP A 610 21.58 -28.83 -5.39
N LEU A 611 21.22 -28.80 -6.68
CA LEU A 611 20.90 -29.98 -7.47
C LEU A 611 22.14 -30.78 -7.91
N GLY A 612 23.35 -30.34 -7.55
CA GLY A 612 24.60 -31.05 -7.83
C GLY A 612 24.97 -31.07 -9.31
N VAL A 613 24.37 -30.18 -10.12
CA VAL A 613 24.73 -30.01 -11.53
C VAL A 613 25.98 -29.13 -11.58
N ASP A 614 27.14 -29.77 -11.72
CA ASP A 614 28.38 -29.06 -12.00
C ASP A 614 28.51 -28.76 -13.50
N ARG A 615 29.58 -28.04 -13.87
CA ARG A 615 29.81 -27.65 -15.26
C ARG A 615 30.01 -28.85 -16.20
N ALA A 616 30.69 -29.89 -15.73
CA ALA A 616 30.96 -31.07 -16.55
C ALA A 616 29.68 -31.86 -16.81
N ARG A 617 28.84 -32.02 -15.77
CA ARG A 617 27.54 -32.67 -15.86
C ARG A 617 26.57 -31.87 -16.72
N ALA A 618 26.58 -30.54 -16.62
CA ALA A 618 25.79 -29.68 -17.50
C ALA A 618 26.15 -29.87 -18.98
N GLU A 619 27.45 -29.93 -19.31
CA GLU A 619 27.93 -30.17 -20.67
C GLU A 619 27.54 -31.57 -21.18
N GLU A 620 27.61 -32.59 -20.32
CA GLU A 620 27.15 -33.96 -20.62
C GLU A 620 25.64 -34.00 -20.90
N LEU A 621 24.83 -33.40 -20.01
CA LEU A 621 23.38 -33.33 -20.16
C LEU A 621 22.98 -32.67 -21.47
N HIS A 622 23.62 -31.57 -21.86
CA HIS A 622 23.36 -30.92 -23.15
C HIS A 622 23.54 -31.86 -24.35
N GLY A 623 24.50 -32.80 -24.28
CA GLY A 623 24.72 -33.80 -25.32
C GLY A 623 23.65 -34.90 -25.34
N ASP A 624 23.18 -35.29 -24.16
CA ASP A 624 22.33 -36.47 -23.96
C ASP A 624 20.82 -36.18 -23.97
N LEU A 625 20.41 -34.93 -23.83
CA LEU A 625 19.00 -34.53 -23.69
C LEU A 625 18.10 -34.93 -24.86
N VAL A 626 18.65 -35.03 -26.08
CA VAL A 626 17.84 -35.24 -27.29
C VAL A 626 17.19 -36.62 -27.28
N GLY A 627 15.85 -36.63 -27.14
CA GLY A 627 15.07 -37.86 -27.08
C GLY A 627 15.18 -38.62 -25.76
N GLN A 628 15.88 -38.07 -24.75
CA GLN A 628 15.94 -38.67 -23.43
C GLN A 628 14.58 -38.61 -22.75
N THR A 629 14.15 -39.75 -22.23
CA THR A 629 12.92 -39.87 -21.44
C THR A 629 13.24 -39.75 -19.97
N VAL A 630 12.50 -38.90 -19.27
CA VAL A 630 12.51 -38.80 -17.80
C VAL A 630 11.15 -39.23 -17.26
N THR A 631 11.15 -39.96 -16.16
CA THR A 631 9.92 -40.45 -15.52
C THR A 631 9.56 -39.60 -14.32
N TYR A 632 8.25 -39.49 -14.03
CA TYR A 632 7.74 -38.78 -12.85
C TYR A 632 6.51 -39.49 -12.27
N ARG A 633 6.22 -39.21 -11.00
CA ARG A 633 5.01 -39.67 -10.30
C ARG A 633 3.98 -38.55 -10.25
N THR A 634 2.80 -38.81 -10.79
CA THR A 634 1.63 -37.93 -10.65
C THR A 634 1.01 -37.94 -9.26
N SER A 635 1.16 -39.05 -8.52
CA SER A 635 0.61 -39.21 -7.17
C SER A 635 1.69 -39.10 -6.11
N THR A 636 1.34 -38.47 -4.99
CA THR A 636 2.17 -38.45 -3.80
C THR A 636 2.05 -39.77 -3.04
N THR A 637 3.11 -40.16 -2.36
CA THR A 637 3.15 -41.39 -1.54
C THR A 637 3.47 -41.01 -0.10
N THR A 638 2.70 -41.50 0.86
CA THR A 638 2.88 -41.18 2.28
C THR A 638 3.23 -42.44 3.07
N ARG A 639 4.26 -42.36 3.91
CA ARG A 639 4.72 -43.43 4.80
C ARG A 639 5.01 -42.89 6.21
N GLY A 640 4.98 -43.76 7.22
CA GLY A 640 5.30 -43.36 8.59
C GLY A 640 6.80 -43.08 8.76
N ILE A 641 7.16 -42.15 9.65
CA ILE A 641 8.56 -41.95 10.01
C ILE A 641 9.04 -43.18 10.79
N GLY A 642 9.99 -43.94 10.21
CA GLY A 642 10.52 -45.17 10.79
C GLY A 642 9.86 -46.47 10.33
N SER A 643 8.90 -46.41 9.40
CA SER A 643 8.29 -47.60 8.76
C SER A 643 9.07 -48.10 7.56
#